data_AF-A0A0W0VEZ0-F1
#
_entry.id   AF-A0A0W0VEZ0-F1
#
_cell.length_a   1.000
_cell.length_b   1.000
_cell.length_c   1.000
_cell.angle_alpha   90.00
_cell.angle_beta   90.00
_cell.angle_gamma   90.00
#
_symmetry.space_group_name_H-M   'P 1'
#
loop_
_entity.id
_entity.type
_entity.pdbx_description
1 polymer ?
#
loop_
_entity_poly.entity_id
_entity_poly.type
_entity_poly.pdbx_seq_one_letter_code
_entity_poly.pdbx_strand_id
1 'polypeptide(L)'
;MPLPAKALRYGQLRKKTEGLAVPTSGHQVVKMEFVDSDGQVKTGFYKELIPEGVGDGSYPEILAKYSVAASVLIRLALGDRAAEDRLVFDEEGRIKGTLSVNLEKYKPLYSSSQSLPLDPQEKELVCPSVETLLQHNVAELLVSAWRIKCDDRHPGNFSLFGLIDWDMALYPYTYIMKGKRLVDGLTKELPEKGMKLLSKELDDYPNIEGRTHTPTNSWPGNANMWKRYKSYAEFQALSSNPALKTEDGTTSWQEQFFAALLKELLSFDPEMLRARLKEYLGEELILDYRSLPRYKSEQLEKTHPTLFNEKTDQTPFIDHMMNVFQREYNELYSAVVLYPGCPQNKSGVPVVGFNRFLRNKPSAFHNVLRWADAQNDRMSECWRRYEEKKKAQGNVTGALDAYTMPVEGRYHLERMQKRYHQIWRDAHSPTIKAIIGEGYTLIRQLANELRVKPLPLATKELEESDITLLTESFQLIGEPHLLSESKTLDCDPSSDLKKGLEGLEKFVFKLHQCTKEYYTTKREDLSPEHNQAFCDAVSKLIIESESEVLPHLMTTAWARKFGDCISNLQQFYNGLHFQRHCIASDQPLSTHATHDYKALLTRPHTDEEVVQSCLRTLFAWIKTLDKETFNSMVLNTIGDYQPSSFSLFARRYRAPSVETYLKTTTHDCADRLGTILCEGGTDSTSLNTHLMRNLIPIMLEATQAQVDVNLLSVRNAVEHKSFDAAYYAQRAQEFVKSDEQFTFPGSKQNIAEFSKVMFDWAAKQETRRFRALVRKARDLYAPYSITIWSQKERVPEINGYLGEVPRHPNPKLLALILANGGNEENSFNTILLKELLMTMQADVDSQKKQDVPNLEIVSKISPERLPYYGTQLKKYAKPKTYDEKTSTIPEYS
;
A
#
# COMPACT_ATOMS: atom_id res chain seq x y z
N MET A 1 -25.09 -3.89 -38.04
CA MET A 1 -24.50 -3.93 -36.68
C MET A 1 -23.73 -2.65 -36.43
N PRO A 2 -23.93 -1.96 -35.30
CA PRO A 2 -23.02 -0.89 -34.88
C PRO A 2 -21.62 -1.45 -34.66
N LEU A 3 -20.57 -0.77 -35.12
CA LEU A 3 -19.19 -1.21 -34.86
C LEU A 3 -18.86 -1.08 -33.37
N PRO A 4 -18.03 -1.97 -32.81
CA PRO A 4 -17.44 -1.75 -31.50
C PRO A 4 -16.72 -0.40 -31.45
N ALA A 5 -16.79 0.30 -30.32
CA ALA A 5 -16.32 1.68 -30.19
C ALA A 5 -14.82 1.86 -30.50
N LYS A 6 -14.00 0.83 -30.26
CA LYS A 6 -12.54 0.84 -30.54
C LYS A 6 -12.17 0.09 -31.81
N ALA A 7 -13.13 -0.47 -32.54
CA ALA A 7 -12.87 -1.11 -33.82
C ALA A 7 -12.66 -0.08 -34.94
N LEU A 8 -11.95 -0.49 -36.00
CA LEU A 8 -11.65 0.35 -37.15
C LEU A 8 -12.40 -0.14 -38.38
N ARG A 9 -12.76 0.78 -39.28
CA ARG A 9 -13.14 0.45 -40.66
C ARG A 9 -11.90 0.39 -41.53
N TYR A 10 -11.86 -0.55 -42.46
CA TYR A 10 -10.75 -0.68 -43.41
C TYR A 10 -10.56 0.61 -44.23
N GLY A 11 -11.65 1.29 -44.60
CA GLY A 11 -11.61 2.59 -45.28
C GLY A 11 -11.00 3.74 -44.47
N GLN A 12 -10.82 3.59 -43.14
CA GLN A 12 -10.13 4.57 -42.29
C GLN A 12 -8.60 4.39 -42.31
N LEU A 13 -8.10 3.27 -42.82
CA LEU A 13 -6.67 2.96 -42.85
C LEU A 13 -6.01 3.51 -44.11
N ARG A 14 -4.84 4.12 -43.95
CA ARG A 14 -3.99 4.57 -45.06
C ARG A 14 -2.67 3.83 -45.03
N LYS A 15 -2.24 3.29 -46.18
CA LYS A 15 -0.94 2.62 -46.30
C LYS A 15 0.18 3.63 -46.08
N LYS A 16 1.10 3.31 -45.18
CA LYS A 16 2.27 4.14 -44.92
C LYS A 16 3.49 3.57 -45.65
N THR A 17 3.96 4.29 -46.66
CA THR A 17 5.12 3.91 -47.49
C THR A 17 6.45 4.50 -47.01
N GLU A 18 6.42 5.47 -46.10
CA GLU A 18 7.62 6.10 -45.52
C GLU A 18 8.11 5.41 -44.23
N GLY A 19 9.44 5.28 -44.10
CA GLY A 19 10.14 4.70 -42.93
C GLY A 19 10.78 3.34 -43.21
N LEU A 20 11.34 2.70 -42.17
CA LEU A 20 11.95 1.36 -42.27
C LEU A 20 10.93 0.35 -42.80
N ALA A 21 11.38 -0.53 -43.69
CA ALA A 21 10.58 -1.64 -44.21
C ALA A 21 10.05 -2.49 -43.05
N VAL A 22 8.82 -2.99 -43.19
CA VAL A 22 8.24 -3.88 -42.19
C VAL A 22 9.11 -5.15 -42.11
N PRO A 23 9.61 -5.54 -40.92
CA PRO A 23 10.37 -6.76 -40.77
C PRO A 23 9.60 -7.96 -41.35
N THR A 24 10.31 -8.88 -42.00
CA THR A 24 9.70 -10.10 -42.52
C THR A 24 9.07 -10.90 -41.38
N SER A 25 7.73 -10.97 -41.39
CA SER A 25 6.94 -11.80 -40.48
C SER A 25 6.49 -13.07 -41.21
N GLY A 26 6.11 -14.11 -40.46
CA GLY A 26 5.48 -15.30 -41.02
C GLY A 26 4.14 -15.01 -41.70
N HIS A 27 3.55 -13.84 -41.41
CA HIS A 27 2.36 -13.31 -42.09
C HIS A 27 2.70 -12.02 -42.83
N GLN A 28 2.08 -11.79 -43.98
CA GLN A 28 2.19 -10.50 -44.64
C GLN A 28 1.49 -9.42 -43.79
N VAL A 29 2.28 -8.46 -43.32
CA VAL A 29 1.82 -7.33 -42.51
C VAL A 29 2.05 -6.02 -43.26
N VAL A 30 1.09 -5.11 -43.17
CA VAL A 30 1.13 -3.81 -43.87
C VAL A 30 1.14 -2.70 -42.84
N LYS A 31 2.11 -1.80 -42.92
CA LYS A 31 2.15 -0.61 -42.07
C LYS A 31 1.05 0.36 -42.49
N MET A 32 0.18 0.72 -41.54
CA MET A 32 -0.96 1.61 -41.77
C MET A 32 -0.89 2.81 -40.82
N GLU A 33 -1.53 3.90 -41.22
CA GLU A 33 -1.87 5.03 -40.35
C GLU A 33 -3.38 5.29 -40.33
N PHE A 34 -3.87 5.82 -39.22
CA PHE A 34 -5.28 6.15 -39.00
C PHE A 34 -5.39 7.31 -37.99
N VAL A 35 -6.57 7.92 -37.90
CA VAL A 35 -6.86 9.00 -36.95
C VAL A 35 -7.81 8.48 -35.87
N ASP A 36 -7.42 8.60 -34.60
CA ASP A 36 -8.28 8.25 -33.47
C ASP A 36 -9.31 9.37 -33.19
N SER A 37 -10.34 9.07 -32.39
CA SER A 37 -11.39 10.02 -32.00
C SER A 37 -10.85 11.26 -31.27
N ASP A 38 -9.66 11.16 -30.68
CA ASP A 38 -8.97 12.25 -30.03
C ASP A 38 -8.22 13.18 -31.02
N GLY A 39 -8.23 12.85 -32.31
CA GLY A 39 -7.60 13.59 -33.39
C GLY A 39 -6.12 13.25 -33.61
N GLN A 40 -5.55 12.32 -32.84
CA GLN A 40 -4.17 11.91 -33.01
C GLN A 40 -4.02 10.95 -34.18
N VAL A 41 -3.01 11.19 -35.01
CA VAL A 41 -2.60 10.25 -36.06
C VAL A 41 -1.76 9.16 -35.41
N LYS A 42 -2.22 7.91 -35.54
CA LYS A 42 -1.54 6.73 -35.04
C LYS A 42 -1.07 5.86 -36.18
N THR A 43 0.00 5.09 -35.93
CA THR A 43 0.51 4.08 -36.85
C THR A 43 0.36 2.69 -36.25
N GLY A 44 0.18 1.68 -37.09
CA GLY A 44 0.12 0.29 -36.66
C GLY A 44 0.44 -0.68 -37.78
N PHE A 45 0.38 -1.96 -37.46
CA PHE A 45 0.64 -3.07 -38.38
C PHE A 45 -0.67 -3.82 -38.61
N TYR A 46 -1.15 -3.75 -39.85
CA TYR A 46 -2.37 -4.42 -40.27
C TYR A 46 -2.06 -5.85 -40.71
N LYS A 47 -2.84 -6.80 -40.18
CA LYS A 47 -2.78 -8.22 -40.50
C LYS A 47 -4.14 -8.65 -41.05
N GLU A 48 -4.15 -9.05 -42.32
CA GLU A 48 -5.36 -9.53 -42.99
C GLU A 48 -5.72 -10.95 -42.53
N LEU A 49 -7.02 -11.26 -42.50
CA LEU A 49 -7.46 -12.63 -42.27
C LEU A 49 -6.96 -13.54 -43.39
N ILE A 50 -6.56 -14.76 -43.00
CA ILE A 50 -6.21 -15.83 -43.92
C ILE A 50 -7.09 -17.02 -43.56
N PRO A 51 -8.33 -17.09 -44.09
CA PRO A 51 -9.23 -18.22 -43.87
C PRO A 51 -8.68 -19.52 -44.45
N GLU A 52 -9.12 -20.67 -43.93
CA GLU A 52 -8.73 -21.96 -44.50
C GLU A 52 -9.16 -22.05 -45.99
N GLY A 53 -8.26 -22.53 -46.85
CA GLY A 53 -8.47 -22.57 -48.31
C GLY A 53 -8.02 -21.30 -49.05
N VAL A 54 -7.64 -20.24 -48.33
CA VAL A 54 -6.99 -19.04 -48.86
C VAL A 54 -5.58 -18.95 -48.25
N GLY A 55 -4.53 -18.84 -49.06
CA GLY A 55 -3.16 -18.81 -48.55
C GLY A 55 -2.81 -20.07 -47.74
N ASP A 56 -2.32 -19.90 -46.50
CA ASP A 56 -1.95 -20.99 -45.59
C ASP A 56 -2.97 -21.26 -44.46
N GLY A 57 -4.12 -20.58 -44.47
CA GLY A 57 -5.20 -20.76 -43.48
C GLY A 57 -4.84 -20.38 -42.03
N SER A 58 -3.73 -19.67 -41.82
CA SER A 58 -3.11 -19.55 -40.50
C SER A 58 -3.59 -18.34 -39.65
N TYR A 59 -4.57 -17.57 -40.11
CA TYR A 59 -5.14 -16.46 -39.35
C TYR A 59 -6.66 -16.29 -39.56
N PRO A 60 -7.48 -17.22 -39.04
CA PRO A 60 -8.94 -17.17 -39.16
C PRO A 60 -9.57 -16.09 -38.26
N GLU A 61 -10.85 -15.77 -38.50
CA GLU A 61 -11.59 -14.74 -37.76
C GLU A 61 -11.60 -14.97 -36.24
N ILE A 62 -11.84 -16.20 -35.78
CA ILE A 62 -11.82 -16.52 -34.34
C ILE A 62 -10.45 -16.20 -33.71
N LEU A 63 -9.35 -16.43 -34.43
CA LEU A 63 -8.01 -16.13 -33.94
C LEU A 63 -7.77 -14.62 -33.86
N ALA A 64 -8.29 -13.84 -34.82
CA ALA A 64 -8.28 -12.38 -34.75
C ALA A 64 -9.03 -11.85 -33.51
N LYS A 65 -10.22 -12.40 -33.21
CA LYS A 65 -10.99 -12.06 -32.00
C LYS A 65 -10.22 -12.39 -30.71
N TYR A 66 -9.56 -13.56 -30.65
CA TYR A 66 -8.69 -13.95 -29.53
C TYR A 66 -7.48 -13.03 -29.36
N SER A 67 -6.81 -12.63 -30.46
CA SER A 67 -5.66 -11.70 -30.45
C SER A 67 -6.05 -10.37 -29.82
N VAL A 68 -7.18 -9.79 -30.26
CA VAL A 68 -7.71 -8.54 -29.71
C VAL A 68 -8.06 -8.70 -28.23
N ALA A 69 -8.78 -9.76 -27.85
CA ALA A 69 -9.12 -10.02 -26.45
C ALA A 69 -7.88 -10.18 -25.56
N ALA A 70 -6.85 -10.90 -26.02
CA ALA A 70 -5.59 -11.07 -25.30
C ALA A 70 -4.87 -9.73 -25.09
N SER A 71 -4.88 -8.85 -26.10
CA SER A 71 -4.33 -7.50 -25.95
C SER A 71 -5.02 -6.70 -24.84
N VAL A 72 -6.37 -6.81 -24.73
CA VAL A 72 -7.15 -6.15 -23.67
C VAL A 72 -6.76 -6.67 -22.29
N LEU A 73 -6.63 -7.99 -22.13
CA LEU A 73 -6.26 -8.62 -20.86
C LEU A 73 -4.88 -8.17 -20.38
N ILE A 74 -3.88 -8.18 -21.27
CA ILE A 74 -2.49 -7.89 -20.91
C ILE A 74 -2.31 -6.43 -20.53
N ARG A 75 -3.02 -5.54 -21.23
CA ARG A 75 -3.02 -4.11 -20.92
C ARG A 75 -3.64 -3.79 -19.56
N LEU A 76 -4.37 -4.71 -18.92
CA LEU A 76 -4.82 -4.52 -17.54
C LEU A 76 -3.65 -4.35 -16.56
N ALA A 77 -2.51 -5.00 -16.79
CA ALA A 77 -1.33 -4.91 -15.94
C ALA A 77 -0.19 -4.10 -16.58
N LEU A 78 -0.03 -4.19 -17.90
CA LEU A 78 1.08 -3.54 -18.62
C LEU A 78 0.78 -2.13 -19.12
N GLY A 79 -0.49 -1.72 -19.24
CA GLY A 79 -0.86 -0.41 -19.79
C GLY A 79 -0.26 -0.20 -21.19
N ASP A 80 0.63 0.78 -21.33
CA ASP A 80 1.32 1.11 -22.58
C ASP A 80 2.54 0.25 -22.89
N ARG A 81 2.91 -0.70 -22.02
CA ARG A 81 3.97 -1.69 -22.30
C ARG A 81 3.47 -2.90 -23.09
N ALA A 82 2.26 -2.86 -23.63
CA ALA A 82 1.67 -3.90 -24.46
C ALA A 82 0.89 -3.28 -25.61
N ALA A 83 1.16 -3.75 -26.84
CA ALA A 83 0.47 -3.25 -28.01
C ALA A 83 -1.04 -3.51 -27.93
N GLU A 84 -1.80 -2.51 -28.38
CA GLU A 84 -3.23 -2.60 -28.56
C GLU A 84 -3.54 -3.27 -29.89
N ASP A 85 -4.38 -4.30 -29.89
CA ASP A 85 -4.94 -4.85 -31.11
C ASP A 85 -6.39 -4.39 -31.27
N ARG A 86 -6.77 -4.00 -32.49
CA ARG A 86 -8.13 -3.63 -32.86
C ARG A 86 -8.63 -4.52 -33.99
N LEU A 87 -9.91 -4.88 -33.96
CA LEU A 87 -10.59 -5.47 -35.11
C LEU A 87 -10.74 -4.45 -36.22
N VAL A 88 -10.56 -4.89 -37.46
CA VAL A 88 -10.77 -4.09 -38.67
C VAL A 88 -11.94 -4.69 -39.45
N PHE A 89 -12.95 -3.86 -39.74
CA PHE A 89 -14.17 -4.25 -40.44
C PHE A 89 -14.21 -3.69 -41.86
N ASP A 90 -14.85 -4.39 -42.80
CA ASP A 90 -15.20 -3.85 -44.11
C ASP A 90 -16.47 -2.97 -44.07
N GLU A 91 -16.92 -2.50 -45.23
CA GLU A 91 -18.12 -1.66 -45.34
C GLU A 91 -19.42 -2.45 -45.06
N GLU A 92 -19.41 -3.75 -45.32
CA GLU A 92 -20.52 -4.66 -45.01
C GLU A 92 -20.59 -5.07 -43.53
N GLY A 93 -19.58 -4.68 -42.72
CA GLY A 93 -19.51 -5.00 -41.30
C GLY A 93 -18.96 -6.39 -40.98
N ARG A 94 -18.21 -7.00 -41.90
CA ARG A 94 -17.48 -8.26 -41.69
C ARG A 94 -16.06 -7.97 -41.22
N ILE A 95 -15.49 -8.87 -40.41
CA ILE A 95 -14.11 -8.73 -39.94
C ILE A 95 -13.16 -9.04 -41.11
N LYS A 96 -12.26 -8.10 -41.40
CA LYS A 96 -11.25 -8.17 -42.48
C LYS A 96 -9.85 -8.43 -41.94
N GLY A 97 -9.62 -8.25 -40.64
CA GLY A 97 -8.34 -8.52 -39.99
C GLY A 97 -8.19 -7.80 -38.66
N THR A 98 -6.93 -7.61 -38.25
CA THR A 98 -6.56 -6.88 -37.04
C THR A 98 -5.54 -5.79 -37.35
N LEU A 99 -5.53 -4.74 -36.54
CA LEU A 99 -4.47 -3.72 -36.54
C LEU A 99 -3.82 -3.70 -35.15
N SER A 100 -2.51 -3.96 -35.09
CA SER A 100 -1.73 -3.79 -33.87
C SER A 100 -1.11 -2.39 -33.83
N VAL A 101 -1.51 -1.56 -32.86
CA VAL A 101 -1.06 -0.18 -32.72
C VAL A 101 0.41 -0.15 -32.29
N ASN A 102 1.21 0.70 -32.93
CA ASN A 102 2.64 0.79 -32.68
C ASN A 102 2.91 1.26 -31.24
N LEU A 103 3.86 0.60 -30.57
CA LEU A 103 4.34 0.98 -29.25
C LEU A 103 5.43 2.06 -29.35
N GLU A 104 5.34 3.07 -28.49
CA GLU A 104 6.36 4.12 -28.42
C GLU A 104 7.70 3.52 -27.95
N LYS A 105 8.81 3.95 -28.56
CA LYS A 105 10.17 3.48 -28.25
C LYS A 105 10.40 1.98 -28.43
N TYR A 106 9.45 1.27 -29.06
CA TYR A 106 9.59 -0.16 -29.28
C TYR A 106 10.81 -0.45 -30.16
N LYS A 107 11.74 -1.22 -29.61
CA LYS A 107 12.92 -1.69 -30.33
C LYS A 107 13.04 -3.20 -30.07
N PRO A 108 12.87 -4.05 -31.09
CA PRO A 108 12.93 -5.49 -30.91
C PRO A 108 14.33 -5.90 -30.46
N LEU A 109 14.40 -6.86 -29.55
CA LEU A 109 15.66 -7.48 -29.17
C LEU A 109 16.25 -8.25 -30.36
N TYR A 110 17.56 -8.37 -30.39
CA TYR A 110 18.25 -9.03 -31.49
C TYR A 110 18.25 -10.55 -31.34
N SER A 111 18.02 -11.20 -32.47
CA SER A 111 18.29 -12.62 -32.66
C SER A 111 19.79 -12.90 -32.75
N SER A 112 20.17 -14.16 -32.51
CA SER A 112 21.57 -14.58 -32.50
C SER A 112 22.35 -14.26 -33.77
N SER A 113 21.68 -14.26 -34.93
CA SER A 113 22.29 -14.02 -36.24
C SER A 113 22.57 -12.55 -36.57
N GLN A 114 22.01 -11.60 -35.80
CA GLN A 114 22.15 -10.18 -36.08
C GLN A 114 23.47 -9.62 -35.51
N SER A 115 24.14 -8.74 -36.25
CA SER A 115 25.32 -8.00 -35.76
C SER A 115 24.92 -7.01 -34.67
N LEU A 116 25.73 -6.88 -33.63
CA LEU A 116 25.47 -5.92 -32.55
C LEU A 116 25.79 -4.49 -33.02
N PRO A 117 25.06 -3.47 -32.54
CA PRO A 117 25.42 -2.07 -32.74
C PRO A 117 26.81 -1.76 -32.17
N LEU A 118 27.52 -0.82 -32.80
CA LEU A 118 28.81 -0.31 -32.30
C LEU A 118 28.63 0.63 -31.11
N ASP A 119 27.53 1.37 -31.08
CA ASP A 119 27.19 2.25 -29.95
C ASP A 119 26.82 1.41 -28.71
N PRO A 120 27.52 1.58 -27.57
CA PRO A 120 27.25 0.82 -26.35
C PRO A 120 25.82 1.01 -25.81
N GLN A 121 25.26 2.21 -25.91
CA GLN A 121 23.89 2.46 -25.45
C GLN A 121 22.88 1.75 -26.34
N GLU A 122 23.06 1.87 -27.66
CA GLU A 122 22.22 1.17 -28.61
C GLU A 122 22.29 -0.36 -28.45
N LYS A 123 23.48 -0.89 -28.14
CA LYS A 123 23.69 -2.32 -27.86
C LYS A 123 22.86 -2.79 -26.67
N GLU A 124 22.86 -2.06 -25.55
CA GLU A 124 22.07 -2.42 -24.36
C GLU A 124 20.56 -2.46 -24.65
N LEU A 125 20.06 -1.63 -25.59
CA LEU A 125 18.64 -1.64 -25.95
C LEU A 125 18.20 -2.86 -26.78
N VAL A 126 19.12 -3.57 -27.43
CA VAL A 126 18.82 -4.71 -28.32
C VAL A 126 19.43 -6.03 -27.86
N CYS A 127 20.43 -5.99 -26.99
CA CYS A 127 21.11 -7.14 -26.38
C CYS A 127 21.47 -6.77 -24.93
N PRO A 128 20.46 -6.66 -24.05
CA PRO A 128 20.62 -6.09 -22.71
C PRO A 128 21.45 -6.98 -21.80
N SER A 129 22.24 -6.33 -20.94
CA SER A 129 22.84 -6.93 -19.76
C SER A 129 21.80 -7.20 -18.65
N VAL A 130 22.17 -8.00 -17.64
CA VAL A 130 21.33 -8.24 -16.44
C VAL A 130 20.94 -6.93 -15.76
N GLU A 131 21.86 -5.97 -15.69
CA GLU A 131 21.59 -4.66 -15.10
C GLU A 131 20.51 -3.91 -15.87
N THR A 132 20.63 -3.83 -17.20
CA THR A 132 19.63 -3.22 -18.09
C THR A 132 18.27 -3.92 -17.97
N LEU A 133 18.25 -5.25 -17.87
CA LEU A 133 17.01 -6.02 -17.66
C LEU A 133 16.29 -5.62 -16.35
N LEU A 134 17.04 -5.42 -15.26
CA LEU A 134 16.50 -4.96 -13.98
C LEU A 134 16.06 -3.50 -14.03
N GLN A 135 16.85 -2.61 -14.66
CA GLN A 135 16.52 -1.18 -14.80
C GLN A 135 15.19 -0.98 -15.54
N HIS A 136 14.93 -1.78 -16.57
CA HIS A 136 13.68 -1.74 -17.32
C HIS A 136 12.54 -2.57 -16.71
N ASN A 137 12.75 -3.18 -15.53
CA ASN A 137 11.78 -4.05 -14.87
C ASN A 137 11.17 -5.07 -15.87
N VAL A 138 12.05 -5.87 -16.48
CA VAL A 138 11.63 -6.87 -17.48
C VAL A 138 10.73 -7.96 -16.88
N ALA A 139 10.72 -8.07 -15.55
CA ALA A 139 9.87 -9.00 -14.82
C ALA A 139 8.39 -8.83 -15.17
N GLU A 140 7.90 -7.59 -15.30
CA GLU A 140 6.51 -7.33 -15.72
C GLU A 140 6.20 -7.96 -17.09
N LEU A 141 7.10 -7.78 -18.06
CA LEU A 141 6.90 -8.30 -19.42
C LEU A 141 6.92 -9.83 -19.43
N LEU A 142 7.88 -10.43 -18.75
CA LEU A 142 8.02 -11.89 -18.66
C LEU A 142 6.80 -12.51 -17.97
N VAL A 143 6.36 -11.93 -16.84
CA VAL A 143 5.21 -12.41 -16.07
C VAL A 143 3.93 -12.31 -16.90
N SER A 144 3.67 -11.20 -17.58
CA SER A 144 2.49 -11.07 -18.45
C SER A 144 2.50 -12.08 -19.59
N ALA A 145 3.67 -12.30 -20.23
CA ALA A 145 3.82 -13.28 -21.30
C ALA A 145 3.61 -14.73 -20.82
N TRP A 146 4.08 -15.04 -19.60
CA TRP A 146 3.85 -16.33 -18.95
C TRP A 146 2.37 -16.51 -18.59
N ARG A 147 1.74 -15.51 -17.96
CA ARG A 147 0.31 -15.50 -17.59
C ARG A 147 -0.59 -15.83 -18.79
N ILE A 148 -0.36 -15.16 -19.93
CA ILE A 148 -1.15 -15.38 -21.14
C ILE A 148 -0.67 -16.57 -21.96
N LYS A 149 0.23 -17.39 -21.44
CA LYS A 149 0.70 -18.63 -22.06
C LYS A 149 1.09 -18.41 -23.52
N CYS A 150 1.92 -17.40 -23.80
CA CYS A 150 2.40 -17.20 -25.16
C CYS A 150 3.62 -18.06 -25.49
N ASP A 151 3.54 -18.84 -26.56
CA ASP A 151 4.60 -19.75 -26.98
C ASP A 151 5.52 -19.18 -28.09
N ASP A 152 5.28 -17.95 -28.55
CA ASP A 152 6.01 -17.30 -29.66
C ASP A 152 6.66 -15.97 -29.24
N ARG A 153 7.17 -15.91 -28.00
CA ARG A 153 7.87 -14.73 -27.47
C ARG A 153 9.33 -14.75 -27.90
N HIS A 154 9.56 -14.60 -29.20
CA HIS A 154 10.89 -14.46 -29.81
C HIS A 154 11.36 -12.99 -29.85
N PRO A 155 12.64 -12.70 -30.16
CA PRO A 155 13.23 -11.36 -30.01
C PRO A 155 12.50 -10.25 -30.78
N GLY A 156 11.98 -10.58 -31.96
CA GLY A 156 11.17 -9.66 -32.78
C GLY A 156 9.84 -9.22 -32.14
N ASN A 157 9.33 -9.97 -31.16
CA ASN A 157 8.08 -9.69 -30.45
C ASN A 157 8.32 -9.14 -29.03
N PHE A 158 9.57 -8.91 -28.65
CA PHE A 158 9.98 -8.50 -27.30
C PHE A 158 10.91 -7.28 -27.35
N SER A 159 10.59 -6.26 -26.57
CA SER A 159 11.39 -5.04 -26.38
C SER A 159 11.50 -4.78 -24.87
N LEU A 160 12.54 -4.05 -24.42
CA LEU A 160 12.60 -3.56 -23.04
C LEU A 160 11.40 -2.66 -22.67
N PHE A 161 10.79 -2.02 -23.67
CA PHE A 161 9.66 -1.10 -23.49
C PHE A 161 8.29 -1.77 -23.59
N GLY A 162 8.21 -3.00 -24.12
CA GLY A 162 6.93 -3.68 -24.21
C GLY A 162 6.88 -4.89 -25.13
N LEU A 163 5.68 -5.45 -25.26
CA LEU A 163 5.39 -6.66 -26.00
C LEU A 163 4.38 -6.40 -27.13
N ILE A 164 4.53 -7.15 -28.22
CA ILE A 164 3.63 -7.12 -29.38
C ILE A 164 3.27 -8.54 -29.82
N ASP A 165 2.33 -8.63 -30.77
CA ASP A 165 1.87 -9.85 -31.44
C ASP A 165 1.24 -10.89 -30.48
N TRP A 166 -0.09 -10.96 -30.49
CA TRP A 166 -0.88 -11.77 -29.57
C TRP A 166 -1.49 -13.01 -30.23
N ASP A 167 -1.14 -13.32 -31.47
CA ASP A 167 -1.77 -14.42 -32.21
C ASP A 167 -1.36 -15.83 -31.72
N MET A 168 -0.33 -15.90 -30.87
CA MET A 168 0.08 -17.11 -30.13
C MET A 168 -0.13 -16.94 -28.62
N ALA A 169 -0.85 -15.91 -28.18
CA ALA A 169 -1.35 -15.82 -26.81
C ALA A 169 -2.44 -16.87 -26.59
N LEU A 170 -2.66 -17.24 -25.33
CA LEU A 170 -3.62 -18.27 -24.93
C LEU A 170 -3.38 -19.56 -25.73
N TYR A 171 -2.11 -19.93 -25.85
CA TYR A 171 -1.65 -20.99 -26.73
C TYR A 171 -2.42 -22.31 -26.60
N PRO A 172 -2.89 -22.76 -25.40
CA PRO A 172 -3.72 -23.96 -25.28
C PRO A 172 -5.00 -23.99 -26.14
N TYR A 173 -5.46 -22.84 -26.63
CA TYR A 173 -6.62 -22.74 -27.51
C TYR A 173 -6.21 -22.33 -28.94
N THR A 174 -5.34 -21.32 -29.05
CA THR A 174 -5.01 -20.70 -30.34
C THR A 174 -4.17 -21.59 -31.25
N TYR A 175 -3.41 -22.56 -30.70
CA TYR A 175 -2.65 -23.51 -31.53
C TYR A 175 -3.56 -24.38 -32.42
N ILE A 176 -4.74 -24.79 -31.92
CA ILE A 176 -5.71 -25.57 -32.68
C ILE A 176 -6.37 -24.70 -33.75
N MET A 177 -6.77 -23.47 -33.38
CA MET A 177 -7.40 -22.51 -34.29
C MET A 177 -6.48 -22.19 -35.47
N LYS A 178 -5.20 -21.94 -35.18
CA LYS A 178 -4.17 -21.63 -36.17
C LYS A 178 -3.85 -22.83 -37.06
N GLY A 179 -3.69 -24.01 -36.48
CA GLY A 179 -3.31 -25.23 -37.20
C GLY A 179 -1.80 -25.29 -37.51
N LYS A 180 -1.45 -26.21 -38.42
CA LYS A 180 -0.06 -26.52 -38.75
C LYS A 180 0.68 -25.30 -39.31
N ARG A 181 1.93 -25.08 -38.88
CA ARG A 181 2.82 -24.04 -39.42
C ARG A 181 3.86 -24.66 -40.35
N LEU A 182 4.17 -23.96 -41.44
CA LEU A 182 5.37 -24.21 -42.21
C LEU A 182 6.57 -23.67 -41.40
N VAL A 183 7.40 -24.56 -40.86
CA VAL A 183 8.66 -24.19 -40.21
C VAL A 183 9.78 -24.80 -41.04
N ASP A 184 10.58 -23.95 -41.68
CA ASP A 184 11.72 -24.36 -42.52
C ASP A 184 11.34 -25.34 -43.65
N GLY A 185 10.17 -25.13 -44.29
CA GLY A 185 9.67 -25.97 -45.39
C GLY A 185 9.05 -27.30 -44.94
N LEU A 186 9.00 -27.59 -43.64
CA LEU A 186 8.32 -28.75 -43.08
C LEU A 186 7.11 -28.32 -42.25
N THR A 187 5.97 -28.91 -42.56
CA THR A 187 4.73 -28.74 -41.80
C THR A 187 4.85 -29.50 -40.48
N LYS A 188 5.15 -28.79 -39.38
CA LYS A 188 5.25 -29.39 -38.03
C LYS A 188 3.95 -29.23 -37.27
N GLU A 189 3.54 -30.29 -36.57
CA GLU A 189 2.47 -30.18 -35.57
C GLU A 189 2.97 -29.36 -34.38
N LEU A 190 2.14 -28.41 -33.95
CA LEU A 190 2.42 -27.56 -32.80
C LEU A 190 2.34 -28.41 -31.54
N PRO A 191 3.41 -28.48 -30.71
CA PRO A 191 3.36 -29.30 -29.51
C PRO A 191 2.37 -28.70 -28.50
N GLU A 192 1.44 -29.52 -27.99
CA GLU A 192 0.53 -29.22 -26.86
C GLU A 192 1.28 -28.95 -25.53
N LYS A 193 2.62 -29.00 -25.54
CA LYS A 193 3.43 -29.24 -24.34
C LYS A 193 3.49 -28.03 -23.40
N GLY A 194 3.28 -28.32 -22.11
CA GLY A 194 3.91 -27.56 -21.02
C GLY A 194 3.36 -26.18 -20.71
N MET A 195 2.17 -25.80 -21.22
CA MET A 195 1.68 -24.43 -21.01
C MET A 195 1.01 -24.14 -19.68
N LYS A 196 0.72 -25.16 -18.86
CA LYS A 196 0.11 -24.99 -17.54
C LYS A 196 1.02 -24.13 -16.65
N LEU A 197 0.46 -23.18 -15.93
CA LEU A 197 1.14 -22.37 -14.93
C LEU A 197 1.29 -23.22 -13.68
N LEU A 198 2.53 -23.55 -13.32
CA LEU A 198 2.81 -24.44 -12.19
C LEU A 198 3.62 -23.70 -11.14
N SER A 199 3.31 -23.91 -9.86
CA SER A 199 4.09 -23.34 -8.75
C SER A 199 5.57 -23.67 -8.84
N LYS A 200 5.94 -24.87 -9.30
CA LYS A 200 7.34 -25.28 -9.51
C LYS A 200 8.08 -24.47 -10.58
N GLU A 201 7.38 -23.84 -11.52
CA GLU A 201 8.02 -22.95 -12.50
C GLU A 201 8.55 -21.68 -11.83
N LEU A 202 8.01 -21.30 -10.66
CA LEU A 202 8.45 -20.14 -9.88
C LEU A 202 9.82 -20.37 -9.21
N ASP A 203 10.22 -21.64 -9.00
CA ASP A 203 11.49 -21.99 -8.35
C ASP A 203 12.70 -21.48 -9.15
N ASP A 204 12.66 -21.59 -10.48
CA ASP A 204 13.79 -21.23 -11.35
C ASP A 204 13.45 -20.12 -12.35
N TYR A 205 12.34 -19.41 -12.14
CA TYR A 205 11.86 -18.36 -13.04
C TYR A 205 12.94 -17.29 -13.27
N PRO A 206 13.26 -16.90 -14.53
CA PRO A 206 12.50 -17.12 -15.77
C PRO A 206 12.90 -18.36 -16.60
N ASN A 207 13.68 -19.29 -16.05
CA ASN A 207 14.11 -20.50 -16.75
C ASN A 207 13.02 -21.58 -16.74
N ILE A 208 12.06 -21.45 -17.65
CA ILE A 208 10.95 -22.40 -17.78
C ILE A 208 11.26 -23.42 -18.89
N GLU A 209 11.15 -24.70 -18.56
CA GLU A 209 11.29 -25.80 -19.51
C GLU A 209 10.01 -26.02 -20.35
N GLY A 210 10.16 -26.58 -21.54
CA GLY A 210 9.02 -27.02 -22.37
C GLY A 210 8.33 -25.93 -23.18
N ARG A 211 8.76 -24.66 -23.08
CA ARG A 211 8.28 -23.54 -23.93
C ARG A 211 9.08 -23.46 -25.23
N THR A 212 8.44 -23.13 -26.36
CA THR A 212 9.08 -23.07 -27.68
C THR A 212 9.98 -21.84 -27.82
N HIS A 213 9.41 -20.65 -27.72
CA HIS A 213 10.13 -19.38 -27.79
C HIS A 213 9.96 -18.58 -26.50
N THR A 214 11.01 -18.57 -25.69
CA THR A 214 11.14 -17.74 -24.49
C THR A 214 12.54 -17.10 -24.45
N PRO A 215 12.72 -15.94 -23.80
CA PRO A 215 14.01 -15.27 -23.67
C PRO A 215 15.15 -16.11 -23.10
N THR A 216 14.85 -17.11 -22.27
CA THR A 216 15.82 -17.98 -21.59
C THR A 216 16.26 -19.21 -22.39
N ASN A 217 15.65 -19.48 -23.55
CA ASN A 217 16.00 -20.65 -24.35
C ASN A 217 17.33 -20.48 -25.08
N SER A 218 18.36 -21.24 -24.67
CA SER A 218 19.61 -21.39 -25.43
C SER A 218 19.42 -22.17 -26.73
N TRP A 219 18.35 -22.95 -26.82
CA TRP A 219 17.87 -23.66 -28.00
C TRP A 219 16.33 -23.59 -28.06
N PRO A 220 15.73 -22.91 -29.04
CA PRO A 220 14.28 -22.87 -29.18
C PRO A 220 13.67 -24.27 -29.32
N GLY A 221 12.48 -24.50 -28.77
CA GLY A 221 11.87 -25.85 -28.71
C GLY A 221 11.59 -26.48 -30.08
N ASN A 222 11.47 -25.66 -31.13
CA ASN A 222 11.32 -26.08 -32.53
C ASN A 222 12.64 -26.09 -33.33
N ALA A 223 13.77 -25.82 -32.66
CA ALA A 223 15.12 -25.65 -33.20
C ALA A 223 15.33 -24.46 -34.16
N ASN A 224 14.38 -23.51 -34.24
CA ASN A 224 14.54 -22.33 -35.09
C ASN A 224 15.51 -21.31 -34.46
N MET A 225 16.80 -21.45 -34.76
CA MET A 225 17.87 -20.62 -34.21
C MET A 225 17.78 -19.13 -34.58
N TRP A 226 17.09 -18.78 -35.66
CA TRP A 226 16.81 -17.38 -36.03
C TRP A 226 15.89 -16.67 -35.03
N LYS A 227 15.12 -17.44 -34.25
CA LYS A 227 14.26 -16.93 -33.18
C LYS A 227 14.90 -17.01 -31.78
N ARG A 228 16.19 -17.35 -31.68
CA ARG A 228 16.91 -17.37 -30.41
C ARG A 228 17.40 -15.97 -30.03
N TYR A 229 17.14 -15.54 -28.80
CA TYR A 229 17.66 -14.29 -28.24
C TYR A 229 19.18 -14.27 -28.25
N LYS A 230 19.76 -13.14 -28.63
CA LYS A 230 21.20 -12.94 -28.53
C LYS A 230 21.65 -12.83 -27.08
N SER A 231 20.82 -12.22 -26.23
CA SER A 231 21.03 -12.03 -24.79
C SER A 231 20.41 -13.15 -23.92
N TYR A 232 20.29 -14.38 -24.44
CA TYR A 232 19.57 -15.44 -23.72
C TYR A 232 20.24 -15.79 -22.37
N ALA A 233 21.57 -15.68 -22.28
CA ALA A 233 22.33 -16.01 -21.09
C ALA A 233 22.07 -15.00 -19.95
N GLU A 234 21.84 -13.75 -20.31
CA GLU A 234 21.54 -12.64 -19.42
C GLU A 234 20.13 -12.78 -18.85
N PHE A 235 19.17 -13.25 -19.65
CA PHE A 235 17.86 -13.67 -19.14
C PHE A 235 17.97 -14.87 -18.20
N GLN A 236 18.81 -15.87 -18.53
CA GLN A 236 19.02 -17.03 -17.66
C GLN A 236 19.63 -16.65 -16.31
N ALA A 237 20.55 -15.69 -16.30
CA ALA A 237 21.21 -15.22 -15.09
C ALA A 237 20.26 -14.56 -14.07
N LEU A 238 19.05 -14.16 -14.48
CA LEU A 238 18.06 -13.62 -13.55
C LEU A 238 17.65 -14.63 -12.46
N SER A 239 17.68 -15.94 -12.74
CA SER A 239 17.36 -16.98 -11.74
C SER A 239 18.34 -17.02 -10.57
N SER A 240 19.54 -16.42 -10.68
CA SER A 240 20.48 -16.27 -9.57
C SER A 240 20.15 -15.09 -8.64
N ASN A 241 18.97 -14.48 -8.80
CA ASN A 241 18.48 -13.33 -8.03
C ASN A 241 19.45 -12.13 -7.97
N PRO A 242 19.92 -11.60 -9.11
CA PRO A 242 20.73 -10.40 -9.13
C PRO A 242 19.96 -9.21 -8.56
N ALA A 243 20.69 -8.19 -8.08
CA ALA A 243 20.11 -6.99 -7.51
C ALA A 243 20.72 -5.72 -8.11
N LEU A 244 19.88 -4.72 -8.33
CA LEU A 244 20.22 -3.40 -8.83
C LEU A 244 20.22 -2.41 -7.66
N LYS A 245 21.26 -1.59 -7.53
CA LYS A 245 21.28 -0.46 -6.60
C LYS A 245 20.80 0.79 -7.33
N THR A 246 19.76 1.41 -6.82
CA THR A 246 19.21 2.69 -7.28
C THR A 246 19.31 3.73 -6.16
N GLU A 247 18.96 4.98 -6.46
CA GLU A 247 18.86 6.04 -5.45
C GLU A 247 17.80 5.70 -4.37
N ASP A 248 16.75 4.97 -4.75
CA ASP A 248 15.65 4.57 -3.87
C ASP A 248 15.92 3.30 -3.06
N GLY A 249 17.06 2.62 -3.30
CA GLY A 249 17.47 1.43 -2.56
C GLY A 249 17.98 0.29 -3.43
N THR A 250 17.99 -0.93 -2.89
CA THR A 250 18.38 -2.13 -3.64
C THR A 250 17.14 -2.92 -4.03
N THR A 251 16.95 -3.18 -5.32
CA THR A 251 15.86 -3.99 -5.84
C THR A 251 16.40 -5.27 -6.46
N SER A 252 15.93 -6.42 -5.98
CA SER A 252 16.32 -7.73 -6.51
C SER A 252 15.38 -8.23 -7.61
N TRP A 253 15.84 -9.19 -8.42
CA TRP A 253 15.00 -9.88 -9.40
C TRP A 253 13.75 -10.50 -8.75
N GLN A 254 13.90 -11.24 -7.64
CA GLN A 254 12.77 -11.85 -6.94
C GLN A 254 11.74 -10.80 -6.50
N GLU A 255 12.20 -9.62 -6.08
CA GLU A 255 11.31 -8.52 -5.71
C GLU A 255 10.50 -7.99 -6.90
N GLN A 256 11.15 -7.72 -8.04
CA GLN A 256 10.45 -7.31 -9.26
C GLN A 256 9.49 -8.38 -9.77
N PHE A 257 9.92 -9.64 -9.75
CA PHE A 257 9.16 -10.79 -10.17
C PHE A 257 7.87 -10.97 -9.37
N PHE A 258 7.96 -11.02 -8.04
CA PHE A 258 6.78 -11.17 -7.20
C PHE A 258 5.89 -9.91 -7.20
N ALA A 259 6.47 -8.71 -7.35
CA ALA A 259 5.68 -7.49 -7.52
C ALA A 259 4.88 -7.51 -8.84
N ALA A 260 5.48 -8.00 -9.93
CA ALA A 260 4.79 -8.19 -11.20
C ALA A 260 3.64 -9.22 -11.09
N LEU A 261 3.87 -10.34 -10.39
CA LEU A 261 2.82 -11.33 -10.12
C LEU A 261 1.67 -10.73 -9.30
N LEU A 262 1.98 -9.96 -8.26
CA LEU A 262 0.97 -9.26 -7.47
C LEU A 262 0.16 -8.27 -8.32
N LYS A 263 0.80 -7.54 -9.23
CA LYS A 263 0.13 -6.62 -10.16
C LYS A 263 -0.84 -7.33 -11.09
N GLU A 264 -0.46 -8.48 -11.65
CA GLU A 264 -1.35 -9.32 -12.47
C GLU A 264 -2.57 -9.80 -11.68
N LEU A 265 -2.36 -10.22 -10.42
CA LEU A 265 -3.45 -10.69 -9.56
C LEU A 265 -4.43 -9.56 -9.19
N LEU A 266 -3.93 -8.37 -8.87
CA LEU A 266 -4.74 -7.24 -8.44
C LEU A 266 -5.44 -6.50 -9.58
N SER A 267 -4.83 -6.43 -10.76
CA SER A 267 -5.39 -5.73 -11.92
C SER A 267 -6.53 -6.50 -12.60
N PHE A 268 -6.72 -7.78 -12.27
CA PHE A 268 -7.82 -8.58 -12.78
C PHE A 268 -9.13 -8.31 -12.01
N ASP A 269 -9.99 -7.48 -12.60
CA ASP A 269 -11.38 -7.29 -12.21
C ASP A 269 -12.30 -7.75 -13.36
N PRO A 270 -13.11 -8.81 -13.17
CA PRO A 270 -14.03 -9.32 -14.20
C PRO A 270 -15.01 -8.28 -14.75
N GLU A 271 -15.52 -7.38 -13.91
CA GLU A 271 -16.50 -6.38 -14.36
C GLU A 271 -15.83 -5.32 -15.23
N MET A 272 -14.67 -4.82 -14.78
CA MET A 272 -13.83 -3.91 -15.54
C MET A 272 -13.40 -4.53 -16.88
N LEU A 273 -12.96 -5.78 -16.86
CA LEU A 273 -12.53 -6.50 -18.06
C LEU A 273 -13.68 -6.68 -19.05
N ARG A 274 -14.88 -7.05 -18.59
CA ARG A 274 -16.06 -7.13 -19.45
C ARG A 274 -16.37 -5.79 -20.10
N ALA A 275 -16.35 -4.69 -19.33
CA ALA A 275 -16.59 -3.35 -19.86
C ALA A 275 -15.55 -2.98 -20.95
N ARG A 276 -14.27 -3.30 -20.73
CA ARG A 276 -13.23 -3.08 -21.74
C ARG A 276 -13.45 -3.95 -22.97
N LEU A 277 -13.73 -5.24 -22.82
CA LEU A 277 -13.98 -6.15 -23.96
C LEU A 277 -15.19 -5.67 -24.79
N LYS A 278 -16.23 -5.14 -24.15
CA LYS A 278 -17.39 -4.55 -24.84
C LYS A 278 -16.99 -3.41 -25.79
N GLU A 279 -16.08 -2.53 -25.38
CA GLU A 279 -15.60 -1.43 -26.22
C GLU A 279 -14.80 -1.93 -27.45
N TYR A 280 -14.04 -3.04 -27.32
CA TYR A 280 -13.20 -3.58 -28.40
C TYR A 280 -13.92 -4.57 -29.32
N LEU A 281 -14.83 -5.37 -28.79
CA LEU A 281 -15.44 -6.51 -29.49
C LEU A 281 -16.94 -6.32 -29.72
N GLY A 282 -17.62 -5.44 -28.97
CA GLY A 282 -19.07 -5.28 -29.03
C GLY A 282 -19.82 -6.50 -28.48
N GLU A 283 -21.12 -6.33 -28.23
CA GLU A 283 -21.97 -7.41 -27.68
C GLU A 283 -22.53 -8.33 -28.77
N GLU A 284 -22.54 -7.89 -30.03
CA GLU A 284 -23.14 -8.63 -31.15
C GLU A 284 -22.21 -9.69 -31.75
N LEU A 285 -20.90 -9.65 -31.47
CA LEU A 285 -20.00 -10.70 -31.92
C LEU A 285 -20.25 -12.00 -31.15
N ILE A 286 -20.36 -13.09 -31.88
CA ILE A 286 -20.59 -14.43 -31.36
C ILE A 286 -19.33 -15.30 -31.42
N LEU A 287 -19.27 -16.31 -30.56
CA LEU A 287 -18.38 -17.46 -30.71
C LEU A 287 -18.90 -18.31 -31.87
N ASP A 288 -18.09 -18.48 -32.90
CA ASP A 288 -18.40 -19.37 -34.03
C ASP A 288 -17.17 -20.23 -34.31
N TYR A 289 -16.86 -21.14 -33.39
CA TYR A 289 -15.68 -22.01 -33.54
C TYR A 289 -15.97 -23.16 -34.51
N ARG A 290 -17.25 -23.48 -34.74
CA ARG A 290 -17.67 -24.50 -35.71
C ARG A 290 -17.52 -24.04 -37.16
N SER A 291 -17.33 -22.74 -37.41
CA SER A 291 -16.83 -22.23 -38.70
C SER A 291 -15.43 -22.73 -39.07
N LEU A 292 -14.63 -23.17 -38.09
CA LEU A 292 -13.35 -23.81 -38.37
C LEU A 292 -13.56 -25.16 -39.07
N PRO A 293 -12.56 -25.63 -39.85
CA PRO A 293 -12.55 -27.00 -40.36
C PRO A 293 -12.90 -28.03 -39.28
N ARG A 294 -13.70 -29.02 -39.67
CA ARG A 294 -14.26 -30.05 -38.76
C ARG A 294 -13.22 -30.66 -37.82
N TYR A 295 -12.01 -30.96 -38.32
CA TYR A 295 -10.95 -31.54 -37.49
C TYR A 295 -10.44 -30.59 -36.38
N LYS A 296 -10.43 -29.26 -36.62
CA LYS A 296 -10.04 -28.25 -35.62
C LYS A 296 -11.16 -28.06 -34.60
N SER A 297 -12.42 -27.96 -35.04
CA SER A 297 -13.56 -27.79 -34.13
C SER A 297 -13.78 -29.04 -33.26
N GLU A 298 -13.71 -30.25 -33.82
CA GLU A 298 -13.76 -31.51 -33.05
C GLU A 298 -12.59 -31.61 -32.05
N GLN A 299 -11.39 -31.13 -32.41
CA GLN A 299 -10.25 -31.10 -31.50
C GLN A 299 -10.46 -30.10 -30.35
N LEU A 300 -11.01 -28.91 -30.61
CA LEU A 300 -11.37 -27.94 -29.57
C LEU A 300 -12.42 -28.51 -28.60
N GLU A 301 -13.46 -29.16 -29.12
CA GLU A 301 -14.50 -29.83 -28.31
C GLU A 301 -13.88 -30.95 -27.46
N LYS A 302 -12.95 -31.72 -28.02
CA LYS A 302 -12.27 -32.81 -27.30
C LYS A 302 -11.33 -32.30 -26.19
N THR A 303 -10.51 -31.30 -26.47
CA THR A 303 -9.48 -30.83 -25.53
C THR A 303 -10.06 -29.89 -24.47
N HIS A 304 -11.09 -29.11 -24.81
CA HIS A 304 -11.69 -28.11 -23.94
C HIS A 304 -13.23 -28.16 -23.96
N PRO A 305 -13.83 -29.30 -23.59
CA PRO A 305 -15.28 -29.56 -23.76
C PRO A 305 -16.19 -28.59 -22.98
N THR A 306 -15.69 -27.96 -21.92
CA THR A 306 -16.45 -26.98 -21.14
C THR A 306 -16.52 -25.61 -21.80
N LEU A 307 -15.56 -25.28 -22.68
CA LEU A 307 -15.46 -24.00 -23.39
C LEU A 307 -15.98 -24.10 -24.82
N PHE A 308 -15.80 -25.24 -25.48
CA PHE A 308 -16.23 -25.49 -26.84
C PHE A 308 -17.16 -26.71 -26.85
N ASN A 309 -18.44 -26.46 -27.09
CA ASN A 309 -19.46 -27.49 -27.31
C ASN A 309 -20.65 -26.86 -28.04
N GLU A 310 -21.69 -27.65 -28.33
CA GLU A 310 -22.89 -27.18 -29.01
C GLU A 310 -23.63 -26.06 -28.26
N LYS A 311 -23.56 -26.03 -26.93
CA LYS A 311 -24.23 -25.01 -26.10
C LYS A 311 -23.47 -23.69 -26.05
N THR A 312 -22.15 -23.72 -26.17
CA THR A 312 -21.31 -22.50 -26.14
C THR A 312 -21.13 -21.90 -27.52
N ASP A 313 -21.23 -22.70 -28.59
CA ASP A 313 -21.26 -22.16 -29.95
C ASP A 313 -22.43 -21.17 -30.11
N GLN A 314 -22.21 -20.12 -30.89
CA GLN A 314 -23.13 -19.01 -31.14
C GLN A 314 -23.47 -18.13 -29.92
N THR A 315 -22.89 -18.38 -28.73
CA THR A 315 -23.04 -17.47 -27.57
C THR A 315 -22.24 -16.17 -27.76
N PRO A 316 -22.55 -15.08 -27.05
CA PRO A 316 -21.78 -13.85 -27.13
C PRO A 316 -20.29 -14.11 -26.87
N PHE A 317 -19.43 -13.65 -27.80
CA PHE A 317 -18.00 -13.92 -27.75
C PHE A 317 -17.34 -13.36 -26.48
N ILE A 318 -17.85 -12.25 -25.95
CA ILE A 318 -17.40 -11.69 -24.68
C ILE A 318 -17.62 -12.67 -23.53
N ASP A 319 -18.78 -13.32 -23.45
CA ASP A 319 -19.09 -14.28 -22.39
C ASP A 319 -18.13 -15.47 -22.44
N HIS A 320 -17.84 -15.95 -23.65
CA HIS A 320 -16.83 -16.97 -23.90
C HIS A 320 -15.44 -16.53 -23.39
N MET A 321 -14.98 -15.34 -23.78
CA MET A 321 -13.67 -14.84 -23.36
C MET A 321 -13.59 -14.58 -21.86
N MET A 322 -14.68 -14.15 -21.21
CA MET A 322 -14.72 -14.03 -19.74
C MET A 322 -14.50 -15.38 -19.06
N ASN A 323 -15.09 -16.46 -19.57
CA ASN A 323 -14.87 -17.82 -19.05
C ASN A 323 -13.42 -18.28 -19.27
N VAL A 324 -12.85 -18.03 -20.46
CA VAL A 324 -11.43 -18.31 -20.74
C VAL A 324 -10.55 -17.56 -19.74
N PHE A 325 -10.71 -16.25 -19.60
CA PHE A 325 -9.87 -15.43 -18.74
C PHE A 325 -10.02 -15.73 -17.25
N GLN A 326 -11.23 -16.08 -16.79
CA GLN A 326 -11.42 -16.52 -15.41
C GLN A 326 -10.69 -17.84 -15.14
N ARG A 327 -10.71 -18.79 -16.08
CA ARG A 327 -9.97 -20.06 -15.96
C ARG A 327 -8.46 -19.81 -15.89
N GLU A 328 -7.92 -18.97 -16.77
CA GLU A 328 -6.50 -18.61 -16.76
C GLU A 328 -6.10 -17.87 -15.48
N TYR A 329 -6.95 -16.97 -14.98
CA TYR A 329 -6.72 -16.28 -13.71
C TYR A 329 -6.70 -17.24 -12.52
N ASN A 330 -7.64 -18.19 -12.44
CA ASN A 330 -7.67 -19.17 -11.35
C ASN A 330 -6.41 -20.03 -11.33
N GLU A 331 -5.89 -20.41 -12.49
CA GLU A 331 -4.65 -21.18 -12.60
C GLU A 331 -3.44 -20.36 -12.12
N LEU A 332 -3.33 -19.09 -12.53
CA LEU A 332 -2.31 -18.17 -12.02
C LEU A 332 -2.44 -18.00 -10.49
N TYR A 333 -3.66 -17.78 -10.01
CA TYR A 333 -3.95 -17.57 -8.59
C TYR A 333 -3.46 -18.74 -7.75
N SER A 334 -3.84 -19.96 -8.08
CA SER A 334 -3.41 -21.15 -7.36
C SER A 334 -1.90 -21.36 -7.45
N ALA A 335 -1.29 -21.15 -8.62
CA ALA A 335 0.14 -21.34 -8.80
C ALA A 335 0.98 -20.36 -7.96
N VAL A 336 0.55 -19.10 -7.88
CA VAL A 336 1.30 -18.00 -7.23
C VAL A 336 0.95 -17.87 -5.75
N VAL A 337 -0.34 -17.76 -5.44
CA VAL A 337 -0.79 -17.42 -4.09
C VAL A 337 -0.40 -18.52 -3.10
N LEU A 338 -0.50 -19.78 -3.51
CA LEU A 338 -0.17 -20.93 -2.67
C LEU A 338 1.32 -21.32 -2.72
N TYR A 339 2.17 -20.52 -3.39
CA TYR A 339 3.58 -20.85 -3.57
C TYR A 339 4.36 -20.80 -2.24
N PRO A 340 4.89 -21.95 -1.75
CA PRO A 340 5.55 -22.03 -0.45
C PRO A 340 6.99 -21.50 -0.46
N GLY A 341 7.57 -21.28 -1.65
CA GLY A 341 8.99 -20.98 -1.82
C GLY A 341 9.82 -22.23 -2.12
N CYS A 342 11.08 -22.01 -2.49
CA CYS A 342 12.06 -23.03 -2.79
C CYS A 342 13.30 -22.82 -1.92
N PRO A 343 13.72 -23.80 -1.10
CA PRO A 343 14.93 -23.66 -0.29
C PRO A 343 16.19 -23.40 -1.13
N GLN A 344 16.25 -23.98 -2.33
CA GLN A 344 17.35 -23.80 -3.27
C GLN A 344 16.90 -24.12 -4.69
N ASN A 345 16.98 -23.14 -5.58
CA ASN A 345 16.71 -23.35 -7.01
C ASN A 345 17.91 -23.96 -7.75
N LYS A 346 17.79 -24.15 -9.07
CA LYS A 346 18.86 -24.74 -9.89
C LYS A 346 20.13 -23.87 -9.94
N SER A 347 20.00 -22.59 -9.64
CA SER A 347 21.11 -21.64 -9.53
C SER A 347 21.74 -21.60 -8.14
N GLY A 348 21.26 -22.43 -7.20
CA GLY A 348 21.77 -22.51 -5.85
C GLY A 348 21.24 -21.44 -4.89
N VAL A 349 20.22 -20.67 -5.28
CA VAL A 349 19.68 -19.52 -4.54
C VAL A 349 18.31 -19.86 -3.92
N PRO A 350 18.03 -19.49 -2.66
CA PRO A 350 16.71 -19.65 -2.08
C PRO A 350 15.69 -18.70 -2.75
N VAL A 351 14.49 -19.20 -3.01
CA VAL A 351 13.34 -18.43 -3.48
C VAL A 351 12.30 -18.34 -2.37
N VAL A 352 11.90 -17.12 -2.01
CA VAL A 352 10.91 -16.92 -0.95
C VAL A 352 9.52 -17.36 -1.39
N GLY A 353 8.72 -17.86 -0.46
CA GLY A 353 7.29 -18.09 -0.69
C GLY A 353 6.53 -16.79 -0.90
N PHE A 354 5.37 -16.85 -1.57
CA PHE A 354 4.61 -15.65 -1.90
C PHE A 354 4.08 -14.95 -0.65
N ASN A 355 3.66 -15.70 0.38
CA ASN A 355 3.28 -15.13 1.68
C ASN A 355 4.39 -14.28 2.31
N ARG A 356 5.64 -14.72 2.20
CA ARG A 356 6.82 -14.04 2.74
C ARG A 356 7.17 -12.82 1.92
N PHE A 357 7.06 -12.88 0.60
CA PHE A 357 7.15 -11.70 -0.25
C PHE A 357 6.12 -10.65 0.18
N LEU A 358 4.84 -11.03 0.27
CA LEU A 358 3.77 -10.12 0.68
C LEU A 358 4.12 -9.47 2.01
N ARG A 359 4.42 -10.26 3.05
CA ARG A 359 4.73 -9.76 4.39
C ARG A 359 5.92 -8.79 4.42
N ASN A 360 6.96 -9.08 3.65
CA ASN A 360 8.19 -8.29 3.69
C ASN A 360 8.14 -7.09 2.72
N LYS A 361 7.20 -7.04 1.77
CA LYS A 361 7.09 -6.00 0.73
C LYS A 361 5.69 -5.38 0.65
N PRO A 362 5.16 -4.79 1.73
CA PRO A 362 3.89 -4.05 1.67
C PRO A 362 3.90 -2.91 0.64
N SER A 363 5.06 -2.32 0.33
CA SER A 363 5.16 -1.28 -0.70
C SER A 363 4.70 -1.75 -2.08
N ALA A 364 4.86 -3.04 -2.41
CA ALA A 364 4.48 -3.59 -3.70
C ALA A 364 2.97 -3.41 -3.96
N PHE A 365 2.14 -3.64 -2.95
CA PHE A 365 0.70 -3.41 -3.02
C PHE A 365 0.36 -1.93 -3.23
N HIS A 366 0.97 -1.04 -2.44
CA HIS A 366 0.77 0.40 -2.55
C HIS A 366 1.23 0.95 -3.90
N ASN A 367 2.31 0.40 -4.46
CA ASN A 367 2.80 0.75 -5.79
C ASN A 367 1.79 0.37 -6.87
N VAL A 368 1.14 -0.79 -6.75
CA VAL A 368 0.08 -1.21 -7.68
C VAL A 368 -1.15 -0.31 -7.56
N LEU A 369 -1.56 0.07 -6.35
CA LEU A 369 -2.68 1.01 -6.16
C LEU A 369 -2.37 2.40 -6.74
N ARG A 370 -1.19 2.96 -6.45
CA ARG A 370 -0.74 4.24 -7.03
C ARG A 370 -0.69 4.19 -8.56
N TRP A 371 -0.20 3.08 -9.10
CA TRP A 371 -0.19 2.86 -10.54
C TRP A 371 -1.61 2.83 -11.13
N ALA A 372 -2.54 2.10 -10.50
CA ALA A 372 -3.92 1.99 -10.95
C ALA A 372 -4.66 3.35 -10.88
N ASP A 373 -4.42 4.12 -9.82
CA ASP A 373 -4.95 5.47 -9.64
C ASP A 373 -4.44 6.41 -10.75
N ALA A 374 -3.14 6.39 -11.03
CA ALA A 374 -2.58 7.15 -12.15
C ALA A 374 -3.14 6.73 -13.53
N GLN A 375 -3.46 5.43 -13.72
CA GLN A 375 -4.16 4.99 -14.93
C GLN A 375 -5.59 5.54 -14.96
N ASN A 376 -6.31 5.56 -13.83
CA ASN A 376 -7.66 6.10 -13.73
C ASN A 376 -7.72 7.60 -14.02
N ASP A 377 -6.75 8.38 -13.53
CA ASP A 377 -6.64 9.80 -13.81
C ASP A 377 -6.51 10.05 -15.32
N ARG A 378 -5.62 9.30 -15.98
CA ARG A 378 -5.44 9.38 -17.43
C ARG A 378 -6.72 9.00 -18.18
N MET A 379 -7.41 7.93 -17.75
CA MET A 379 -8.69 7.54 -18.36
C MET A 379 -9.78 8.59 -18.17
N SER A 380 -9.82 9.21 -16.99
CA SER A 380 -10.78 10.27 -16.65
C SER A 380 -10.57 11.49 -17.52
N GLU A 381 -9.32 11.91 -17.72
CA GLU A 381 -8.97 13.03 -18.58
C GLU A 381 -9.29 12.75 -20.05
N CYS A 382 -8.94 11.56 -20.58
CA CYS A 382 -9.29 11.17 -21.94
C CYS A 382 -10.81 11.12 -22.16
N TRP A 383 -11.56 10.57 -21.19
CA TRP A 383 -13.02 10.51 -21.25
C TRP A 383 -13.68 11.89 -21.25
N ARG A 384 -13.19 12.81 -20.40
CA ARG A 384 -13.68 14.19 -20.37
C ARG A 384 -13.51 14.90 -21.71
N ARG A 385 -12.33 14.77 -22.33
CA ARG A 385 -12.05 15.34 -23.67
C ARG A 385 -12.97 14.77 -24.74
N TYR A 386 -13.24 13.47 -24.70
CA TYR A 386 -14.17 12.83 -25.62
C TYR A 386 -15.59 13.37 -25.45
N GLU A 387 -16.09 13.47 -24.22
CA GLU A 387 -17.43 14.01 -23.92
C GLU A 387 -17.58 15.49 -24.34
N GLU A 388 -16.53 16.31 -24.16
CA GLU A 388 -16.51 17.69 -24.63
C GLU A 388 -16.60 17.78 -26.17
N LYS A 389 -15.83 16.97 -26.89
CA LYS A 389 -15.90 16.89 -28.35
C LYS A 389 -17.26 16.41 -28.84
N LYS A 390 -17.82 15.39 -28.20
CA LYS A 390 -19.15 14.86 -28.50
C LYS A 390 -20.23 15.93 -28.31
N LYS A 391 -20.16 16.73 -27.25
CA LYS A 391 -21.06 17.86 -27.05
C LYS A 391 -20.89 18.96 -28.11
N ALA A 392 -19.65 19.25 -28.51
CA ALA A 392 -19.35 20.31 -29.48
C ALA A 392 -19.69 19.95 -30.94
N GLN A 393 -19.49 18.68 -31.33
CA GLN A 393 -19.54 18.23 -32.73
C GLN A 393 -20.69 17.24 -32.99
N GLY A 394 -21.44 16.85 -31.96
CA GLY A 394 -22.46 15.81 -32.04
C GLY A 394 -21.82 14.41 -32.13
N ASN A 395 -21.68 13.90 -33.35
CA ASN A 395 -21.07 12.59 -33.58
C ASN A 395 -19.55 12.73 -33.75
N VAL A 396 -18.79 12.27 -32.75
CA VAL A 396 -17.33 12.10 -32.88
C VAL A 396 -17.08 10.96 -33.87
N THR A 397 -16.35 11.26 -34.93
CA THR A 397 -15.96 10.26 -35.94
C THR A 397 -14.61 9.64 -35.57
N GLY A 398 -14.45 8.33 -35.82
CA GLY A 398 -13.23 7.58 -35.51
C GLY A 398 -13.40 6.59 -34.36
N ALA A 399 -12.46 5.65 -34.26
CA ALA A 399 -12.40 4.72 -33.13
C ALA A 399 -11.98 5.45 -31.85
N LEU A 400 -12.39 4.96 -30.69
CA LEU A 400 -11.94 5.52 -29.42
C LEU A 400 -10.49 5.14 -29.10
N ASP A 401 -9.72 6.09 -28.56
CA ASP A 401 -8.40 5.80 -27.97
C ASP A 401 -8.50 4.81 -26.81
N ALA A 402 -7.46 4.01 -26.59
CA ALA A 402 -7.37 3.02 -25.51
C ALA A 402 -7.86 3.52 -24.14
N TYR A 403 -7.38 4.70 -23.74
CA TYR A 403 -7.64 5.32 -22.45
C TYR A 403 -8.96 6.10 -22.41
N THR A 404 -9.59 6.31 -23.57
CA THR A 404 -10.97 6.81 -23.59
C THR A 404 -11.88 5.69 -23.11
N MET A 405 -12.18 5.69 -21.81
CA MET A 405 -12.88 4.61 -21.11
C MET A 405 -13.92 5.19 -20.13
N PRO A 406 -15.18 4.71 -20.18
CA PRO A 406 -16.18 5.08 -19.19
C PRO A 406 -15.82 4.52 -17.80
N VAL A 407 -16.57 4.93 -16.78
CA VAL A 407 -16.23 4.63 -15.37
C VAL A 407 -16.18 3.12 -15.11
N GLU A 408 -17.04 2.35 -15.75
CA GLU A 408 -17.14 0.90 -15.62
C GLU A 408 -15.88 0.16 -16.09
N GLY A 409 -15.11 0.76 -17.01
CA GLY A 409 -13.86 0.19 -17.50
C GLY A 409 -12.60 0.65 -16.75
N ARG A 410 -12.75 1.41 -15.66
CA ARG A 410 -11.66 1.93 -14.82
C ARG A 410 -11.35 0.99 -13.66
N TYR A 411 -10.17 1.12 -13.07
CA TYR A 411 -9.75 0.31 -11.92
C TYR A 411 -10.56 0.69 -10.68
N HIS A 412 -11.12 -0.29 -9.98
CA HIS A 412 -11.87 -0.07 -8.75
C HIS A 412 -10.98 -0.31 -7.52
N LEU A 413 -10.40 0.75 -6.97
CA LEU A 413 -9.37 0.66 -5.91
C LEU A 413 -9.85 -0.12 -4.67
N GLU A 414 -11.11 0.07 -4.24
CA GLU A 414 -11.67 -0.67 -3.10
C GLU A 414 -11.73 -2.19 -3.36
N ARG A 415 -12.10 -2.61 -4.59
CA ARG A 415 -12.11 -4.04 -4.95
C ARG A 415 -10.70 -4.60 -5.02
N MET A 416 -9.74 -3.81 -5.47
CA MET A 416 -8.32 -4.20 -5.43
C MET A 416 -7.84 -4.38 -3.98
N GLN A 417 -8.24 -3.50 -3.04
CA GLN A 417 -7.95 -3.65 -1.62
C GLN A 417 -8.57 -4.92 -1.02
N LYS A 418 -9.85 -5.20 -1.29
CA LYS A 418 -10.51 -6.45 -0.85
C LYS A 418 -9.84 -7.68 -1.47
N ARG A 419 -9.49 -7.63 -2.76
CA ARG A 419 -8.75 -8.70 -3.43
C ARG A 419 -7.38 -8.92 -2.80
N TYR A 420 -6.67 -7.84 -2.45
CA TYR A 420 -5.40 -7.94 -1.76
C TYR A 420 -5.54 -8.62 -0.40
N HIS A 421 -6.60 -8.31 0.36
CA HIS A 421 -6.87 -9.00 1.62
C HIS A 421 -7.11 -10.50 1.41
N GLN A 422 -7.86 -10.87 0.37
CA GLN A 422 -8.05 -12.27 0.01
C GLN A 422 -6.71 -12.96 -0.34
N ILE A 423 -5.89 -12.33 -1.18
CA ILE A 423 -4.57 -12.84 -1.56
C ILE A 423 -3.67 -13.00 -0.33
N TRP A 424 -3.65 -12.01 0.55
CA TRP A 424 -2.92 -12.04 1.81
C TRP A 424 -3.32 -13.24 2.66
N ARG A 425 -4.63 -13.40 2.90
CA ARG A 425 -5.17 -14.53 3.65
C ARG A 425 -4.78 -15.85 3.00
N ASP A 426 -5.10 -16.02 1.73
CA ASP A 426 -4.97 -17.29 1.02
C ASP A 426 -3.50 -17.71 0.87
N ALA A 427 -2.57 -16.76 0.77
CA ALA A 427 -1.14 -17.06 0.72
C ALA A 427 -0.63 -17.73 2.01
N HIS A 428 -1.32 -17.51 3.13
CA HIS A 428 -0.99 -18.12 4.42
C HIS A 428 -1.68 -19.49 4.63
N SER A 429 -2.58 -19.93 3.73
CA SER A 429 -3.26 -21.23 3.82
C SER A 429 -2.30 -22.43 3.92
N PRO A 430 -1.21 -22.53 3.12
CA PRO A 430 -0.31 -23.68 3.21
C PRO A 430 0.35 -23.80 4.59
N THR A 431 0.74 -22.67 5.19
CA THR A 431 1.39 -22.65 6.50
C THR A 431 0.45 -23.09 7.62
N ILE A 432 -0.77 -22.55 7.68
CA ILE A 432 -1.73 -22.95 8.72
C ILE A 432 -2.18 -24.40 8.56
N LYS A 433 -2.34 -24.88 7.33
CA LYS A 433 -2.61 -26.30 7.07
C LYS A 433 -1.50 -27.20 7.60
N ALA A 434 -0.24 -26.83 7.37
CA ALA A 434 0.90 -27.59 7.86
C ALA A 434 0.87 -27.69 9.41
N ILE A 435 0.61 -26.58 10.09
CA ILE A 435 0.50 -26.52 11.57
C ILE A 435 -0.66 -27.40 12.07
N ILE A 436 -1.84 -27.32 11.45
CA ILE A 436 -2.99 -28.17 11.79
C ILE A 436 -2.65 -29.66 11.57
N GLY A 437 -2.02 -30.00 10.45
CA GLY A 437 -1.58 -31.36 10.14
C GLY A 437 -0.52 -31.90 11.09
N GLU A 438 0.42 -31.07 11.52
CA GLU A 438 1.40 -31.38 12.57
C GLU A 438 0.70 -31.66 13.91
N GLY A 439 -0.30 -30.84 14.26
CA GLY A 439 -1.15 -31.07 15.44
C GLY A 439 -1.88 -32.41 15.40
N TYR A 440 -2.54 -32.75 14.29
CA TYR A 440 -3.18 -34.06 14.12
C TYR A 440 -2.18 -35.22 14.18
N THR A 441 -1.00 -35.05 13.60
CA THR A 441 0.08 -36.05 13.69
C THR A 441 0.53 -36.24 15.13
N LEU A 442 0.70 -35.14 15.87
CA LEU A 442 1.09 -35.16 17.28
C LEU A 442 0.06 -35.89 18.15
N ILE A 443 -1.24 -35.63 17.95
CA ILE A 443 -2.35 -36.33 18.63
C ILE A 443 -2.23 -37.83 18.40
N ARG A 444 -2.10 -38.28 17.15
CA ARG A 444 -2.03 -39.71 16.82
C ARG A 444 -0.78 -40.38 17.35
N GLN A 445 0.37 -39.71 17.29
CA GLN A 445 1.62 -40.23 17.83
C GLN A 445 1.53 -40.40 19.36
N LEU A 446 1.01 -39.40 20.08
CA LEU A 446 0.81 -39.48 21.53
C LEU A 446 -0.22 -40.55 21.90
N ALA A 447 -1.35 -40.62 21.19
CA ALA A 447 -2.35 -41.66 21.40
C ALA A 447 -1.79 -43.06 21.17
N ASN A 448 -0.94 -43.26 20.17
CA ASN A 448 -0.30 -44.55 19.89
C ASN A 448 0.70 -44.96 20.97
N GLU A 449 1.43 -44.03 21.59
CA GLU A 449 2.30 -44.33 22.72
C GLU A 449 1.51 -44.81 23.95
N LEU A 450 0.26 -44.36 24.08
CA LEU A 450 -0.64 -44.73 25.17
C LEU A 450 -1.48 -46.00 24.87
N ARG A 451 -1.34 -46.62 23.69
CA ARG A 451 -2.11 -47.80 23.27
C ARG A 451 -1.29 -49.07 23.31
N VAL A 452 -1.96 -50.18 23.63
CA VAL A 452 -1.38 -51.52 23.48
C VAL A 452 -1.26 -51.92 22.01
N LYS A 453 -2.22 -51.49 21.17
CA LYS A 453 -2.22 -51.70 19.72
C LYS A 453 -2.20 -50.35 18.99
N PRO A 454 -1.05 -49.92 18.44
CA PRO A 454 -0.94 -48.67 17.70
C PRO A 454 -1.83 -48.66 16.45
N LEU A 455 -2.45 -47.51 16.16
CA LEU A 455 -3.08 -47.24 14.87
C LEU A 455 -2.01 -46.88 13.83
N PRO A 456 -2.22 -47.19 12.54
CA PRO A 456 -1.37 -46.68 11.48
C PRO A 456 -1.38 -45.15 11.48
N LEU A 457 -0.19 -44.55 11.45
CA LEU A 457 -0.05 -43.11 11.19
C LEU A 457 -0.55 -42.85 9.76
N ALA A 458 -1.32 -41.77 9.57
CA ALA A 458 -1.68 -41.37 8.21
C ALA A 458 -0.41 -41.04 7.44
N THR A 459 -0.26 -41.61 6.24
CA THR A 459 0.76 -41.21 5.28
C THR A 459 0.49 -39.75 4.89
N LYS A 460 1.54 -38.91 4.99
CA LYS A 460 1.52 -37.55 4.43
C LYS A 460 1.54 -37.69 2.90
N GLU A 461 0.38 -37.70 2.28
CA GLU A 461 0.26 -37.50 0.83
C GLU A 461 -0.71 -36.35 0.58
N LEU A 462 -0.14 -35.15 0.47
CA LEU A 462 -0.70 -34.14 -0.41
C LEU A 462 -0.21 -34.53 -1.79
N GLU A 463 -1.02 -35.23 -2.58
CA GLU A 463 -0.67 -35.35 -3.99
C GLU A 463 -0.72 -33.95 -4.62
N GLU A 464 0.35 -33.54 -5.32
CA GLU A 464 0.41 -32.27 -6.04
C GLU A 464 -0.72 -32.13 -7.09
N SER A 465 -1.33 -33.25 -7.49
CA SER A 465 -2.50 -33.33 -8.36
C SER A 465 -3.72 -32.59 -7.80
N ASP A 466 -3.98 -32.68 -6.50
CA ASP A 466 -5.18 -32.15 -5.83
C ASP A 466 -5.18 -30.62 -5.70
N ILE A 467 -4.02 -30.00 -5.53
CA ILE A 467 -3.90 -28.54 -5.38
C ILE A 467 -4.34 -27.81 -6.66
N THR A 468 -4.14 -28.45 -7.83
CA THR A 468 -4.51 -27.86 -9.12
C THR A 468 -6.00 -27.95 -9.45
N LEU A 469 -6.78 -28.68 -8.64
CA LEU A 469 -8.23 -28.81 -8.76
C LEU A 469 -8.99 -27.88 -7.79
N LEU A 470 -8.29 -27.16 -6.92
CA LEU A 470 -8.91 -26.26 -5.95
C LEU A 470 -9.53 -25.06 -6.68
N THR A 471 -10.80 -24.82 -6.42
CA THR A 471 -11.52 -23.60 -6.84
C THR A 471 -11.37 -22.49 -5.81
N GLU A 472 -11.15 -22.83 -4.54
CA GLU A 472 -11.07 -21.89 -3.42
C GLU A 472 -10.01 -22.33 -2.39
N SER A 473 -9.30 -21.39 -1.78
CA SER A 473 -8.19 -21.66 -0.86
C SER A 473 -8.57 -22.47 0.37
N PHE A 474 -9.79 -22.31 0.91
CA PHE A 474 -10.24 -23.07 2.09
C PHE A 474 -10.36 -24.57 1.82
N GLN A 475 -10.54 -24.98 0.56
CA GLN A 475 -10.57 -26.39 0.19
C GLN A 475 -9.22 -27.07 0.49
N LEU A 476 -8.13 -26.29 0.51
CA LEU A 476 -6.82 -26.78 0.95
C LEU A 476 -6.85 -27.16 2.45
N ILE A 477 -7.52 -26.36 3.29
CA ILE A 477 -7.56 -26.53 4.74
C ILE A 477 -8.40 -27.76 5.14
N GLY A 478 -9.54 -27.96 4.46
CA GLY A 478 -10.44 -29.08 4.70
C GLY A 478 -11.47 -28.83 5.80
N GLU A 479 -12.13 -29.90 6.23
CA GLU A 479 -13.21 -29.85 7.22
C GLU A 479 -12.69 -30.12 8.64
N PRO A 480 -13.07 -29.30 9.64
CA PRO A 480 -12.75 -29.53 11.05
C PRO A 480 -13.19 -30.90 11.51
N HIS A 481 -12.22 -31.70 11.92
CA HIS A 481 -12.46 -33.03 12.46
C HIS A 481 -11.94 -33.10 13.90
N LEU A 482 -12.85 -33.37 14.84
CA LEU A 482 -12.47 -33.63 16.23
C LEU A 482 -11.97 -35.07 16.32
N LEU A 483 -10.67 -35.24 16.52
CA LEU A 483 -10.12 -36.53 16.93
C LEU A 483 -10.57 -36.83 18.37
N SER A 484 -10.92 -38.08 18.62
CA SER A 484 -11.35 -38.57 19.93
C SER A 484 -10.57 -39.80 20.34
N GLU A 485 -9.27 -39.82 20.02
CA GLU A 485 -8.36 -40.92 20.31
C GLU A 485 -8.21 -41.14 21.81
N SER A 486 -8.36 -40.07 22.61
CA SER A 486 -8.39 -40.08 24.08
C SER A 486 -9.49 -40.96 24.69
N LYS A 487 -10.64 -41.09 24.00
CA LYS A 487 -11.81 -41.85 24.49
C LYS A 487 -11.63 -43.37 24.42
N THR A 488 -10.70 -43.85 23.61
CA THR A 488 -10.53 -45.26 23.28
C THR A 488 -9.19 -45.83 23.77
N LEU A 489 -8.50 -45.12 24.67
CA LEU A 489 -7.23 -45.55 25.25
C LEU A 489 -7.41 -46.57 26.38
N ASP A 490 -6.48 -47.52 26.46
CA ASP A 490 -6.40 -48.55 27.50
C ASP A 490 -5.70 -48.06 28.79
N CYS A 491 -5.48 -46.75 28.94
CA CYS A 491 -4.70 -46.16 30.04
C CYS A 491 -5.59 -45.60 31.17
N ASP A 492 -4.99 -45.41 32.36
CA ASP A 492 -5.66 -44.83 33.54
C ASP A 492 -6.33 -43.48 33.19
N PRO A 493 -7.64 -43.29 33.50
CA PRO A 493 -8.34 -42.02 33.33
C PRO A 493 -7.68 -40.82 34.02
N SER A 494 -6.91 -41.05 35.09
CA SER A 494 -6.22 -40.00 35.85
C SER A 494 -4.86 -39.60 35.28
N SER A 495 -4.35 -40.35 34.29
CA SER A 495 -3.04 -40.12 33.65
C SER A 495 -2.92 -38.69 33.10
N ASP A 496 -1.84 -38.01 33.47
CA ASP A 496 -1.55 -36.67 32.95
C ASP A 496 -1.39 -36.68 31.42
N LEU A 497 -0.76 -37.71 30.85
CA LEU A 497 -0.62 -37.84 29.39
C LEU A 497 -1.98 -37.96 28.67
N LYS A 498 -2.96 -38.61 29.31
CA LYS A 498 -4.33 -38.68 28.76
C LYS A 498 -5.01 -37.31 28.79
N LYS A 499 -4.90 -36.57 29.90
CA LYS A 499 -5.42 -35.20 30.01
C LYS A 499 -4.75 -34.25 29.02
N GLY A 500 -3.43 -34.38 28.85
CA GLY A 500 -2.67 -33.66 27.84
C GLY A 500 -3.14 -33.96 26.41
N LEU A 501 -3.44 -35.23 26.11
CA LEU A 501 -4.03 -35.63 24.82
C LEU A 501 -5.43 -35.03 24.62
N GLU A 502 -6.31 -35.08 25.61
CA GLU A 502 -7.65 -34.47 25.55
C GLU A 502 -7.57 -32.95 25.31
N GLY A 503 -6.65 -32.26 25.98
CA GLY A 503 -6.39 -30.85 25.77
C GLY A 503 -5.86 -30.57 24.35
N LEU A 504 -4.95 -31.41 23.85
CA LEU A 504 -4.40 -31.27 22.50
C LEU A 504 -5.46 -31.50 21.41
N GLU A 505 -6.34 -32.49 21.57
CA GLU A 505 -7.48 -32.73 20.68
C GLU A 505 -8.40 -31.52 20.58
N LYS A 506 -8.74 -30.91 21.74
CA LYS A 506 -9.54 -29.68 21.81
C LYS A 506 -8.83 -28.51 21.15
N PHE A 507 -7.54 -28.32 21.42
CA PHE A 507 -6.73 -27.25 20.85
C PHE A 507 -6.71 -27.31 19.32
N VAL A 508 -6.35 -28.47 18.73
CA VAL A 508 -6.26 -28.63 17.27
C VAL A 508 -7.64 -28.46 16.62
N PHE A 509 -8.70 -28.98 17.24
CA PHE A 509 -10.06 -28.82 16.74
C PHE A 509 -10.49 -27.34 16.71
N LYS A 510 -10.30 -26.61 17.82
CA LYS A 510 -10.64 -25.18 17.88
C LYS A 510 -9.82 -24.35 16.88
N LEU A 511 -8.53 -24.66 16.73
CA LEU A 511 -7.66 -24.00 15.74
C LEU A 511 -8.17 -24.22 14.32
N HIS A 512 -8.53 -25.46 13.98
CA HIS A 512 -9.08 -25.78 12.67
C HIS A 512 -10.43 -25.08 12.45
N GLN A 513 -11.30 -25.04 13.47
CA GLN A 513 -12.59 -24.36 13.40
C GLN A 513 -12.44 -22.86 13.11
N CYS A 514 -11.66 -22.12 13.91
CA CYS A 514 -11.50 -20.68 13.68
C CYS A 514 -10.78 -20.39 12.35
N THR A 515 -9.88 -21.29 11.91
CA THR A 515 -9.25 -21.20 10.59
C THR A 515 -10.29 -21.36 9.49
N LYS A 516 -11.17 -22.36 9.58
CA LYS A 516 -12.24 -22.54 8.59
C LYS A 516 -13.11 -21.29 8.50
N GLU A 517 -13.61 -20.78 9.63
CA GLU A 517 -14.48 -19.60 9.68
C GLU A 517 -13.88 -18.41 8.91
N TYR A 518 -12.60 -18.11 9.15
CA TYR A 518 -11.91 -17.00 8.46
C TYR A 518 -11.68 -17.25 6.96
N TYR A 519 -11.26 -18.46 6.58
CA TYR A 519 -10.92 -18.77 5.18
C TYR A 519 -12.15 -19.03 4.31
N THR A 520 -13.31 -19.38 4.90
CA THR A 520 -14.58 -19.47 4.17
C THR A 520 -15.29 -18.13 3.98
N THR A 521 -14.82 -17.07 4.63
CA THR A 521 -15.40 -15.73 4.45
C THR A 521 -15.25 -15.30 2.99
N LYS A 522 -16.36 -14.94 2.35
CA LYS A 522 -16.36 -14.50 0.94
C LYS A 522 -15.64 -13.18 0.81
N ARG A 523 -14.98 -12.93 -0.32
CA ARG A 523 -14.19 -11.71 -0.56
C ARG A 523 -15.03 -10.43 -0.41
N GLU A 524 -16.31 -10.49 -0.77
CA GLU A 524 -17.22 -9.35 -0.71
C GLU A 524 -17.44 -8.86 0.73
N ASP A 525 -17.49 -9.82 1.65
CA ASP A 525 -17.67 -9.64 3.10
C ASP A 525 -16.34 -9.55 3.86
N LEU A 526 -15.24 -10.01 3.25
CA LEU A 526 -13.92 -10.04 3.85
C LEU A 526 -13.46 -8.61 4.20
N SER A 527 -13.24 -8.40 5.49
CA SER A 527 -12.81 -7.12 6.03
C SER A 527 -11.67 -7.32 7.04
N PRO A 528 -10.89 -6.27 7.32
CA PRO A 528 -9.82 -6.33 8.31
C PRO A 528 -10.25 -6.86 9.70
N GLU A 529 -11.48 -6.59 10.11
CA GLU A 529 -12.07 -7.07 11.38
C GLU A 529 -12.15 -8.59 11.42
N HIS A 530 -12.41 -9.25 10.30
CA HIS A 530 -12.40 -10.72 10.22
C HIS A 530 -11.00 -11.29 10.46
N ASN A 531 -9.96 -10.63 9.93
CA ASN A 531 -8.57 -11.03 10.19
C ASN A 531 -8.19 -10.81 11.66
N GLN A 532 -8.61 -9.69 12.25
CA GLN A 532 -8.37 -9.40 13.67
C GLN A 532 -9.06 -10.43 14.57
N ALA A 533 -10.34 -10.74 14.32
CA ALA A 533 -11.08 -11.75 15.07
C ALA A 533 -10.40 -13.13 14.99
N PHE A 534 -9.89 -13.51 13.82
CA PHE A 534 -9.11 -14.74 13.67
C PHE A 534 -7.80 -14.69 14.46
N CYS A 535 -7.06 -13.58 14.39
CA CYS A 535 -5.83 -13.40 15.15
C CYS A 535 -6.09 -13.48 16.66
N ASP A 536 -7.15 -12.84 17.16
CA ASP A 536 -7.53 -12.87 18.57
C ASP A 536 -7.89 -14.29 19.03
N ALA A 537 -8.62 -15.05 18.21
CA ALA A 537 -8.93 -16.44 18.45
C ALA A 537 -7.65 -17.30 18.54
N VAL A 538 -6.71 -17.14 17.60
CA VAL A 538 -5.42 -17.86 17.60
C VAL A 538 -4.58 -17.49 18.83
N SER A 539 -4.51 -16.20 19.19
CA SER A 539 -3.78 -15.73 20.38
C SER A 539 -4.34 -16.34 21.65
N LYS A 540 -5.67 -16.37 21.79
CA LYS A 540 -6.36 -17.01 22.91
C LYS A 540 -6.06 -18.51 22.98
N LEU A 541 -6.06 -19.21 21.84
CA LEU A 541 -5.73 -20.63 21.79
C LEU A 541 -4.30 -20.93 22.24
N ILE A 542 -3.33 -20.10 21.84
CA ILE A 542 -1.94 -20.23 22.30
C ILE A 542 -1.88 -20.17 23.83
N ILE A 543 -2.49 -19.13 24.43
CA ILE A 543 -2.51 -18.92 25.89
C ILE A 543 -3.24 -20.07 26.62
N GLU A 544 -4.43 -20.45 26.15
CA GLU A 544 -5.20 -21.57 26.72
C GLU A 544 -4.35 -22.84 26.71
N SER A 545 -3.68 -23.13 25.61
CA SER A 545 -2.90 -24.36 25.43
C SER A 545 -1.65 -24.44 26.33
N GLU A 546 -1.01 -23.31 26.63
CA GLU A 546 0.08 -23.23 27.60
C GLU A 546 -0.38 -23.52 29.04
N SER A 547 -1.65 -23.23 29.35
CA SER A 547 -2.25 -23.46 30.68
C SER A 547 -2.93 -24.83 30.83
N GLU A 548 -3.53 -25.36 29.76
CA GLU A 548 -4.36 -26.56 29.79
C GLU A 548 -3.64 -27.81 29.27
N VAL A 549 -2.65 -27.67 28.38
CA VAL A 549 -1.96 -28.81 27.75
C VAL A 549 -0.56 -28.98 28.31
N LEU A 550 0.23 -27.89 28.30
CA LEU A 550 1.64 -27.95 28.64
C LEU A 550 1.92 -28.54 30.03
N PRO A 551 1.19 -28.20 31.12
CA PRO A 551 1.47 -28.73 32.45
C PRO A 551 1.40 -30.26 32.53
N HIS A 552 0.51 -30.86 31.73
CA HIS A 552 0.36 -32.31 31.65
C HIS A 552 1.44 -33.01 30.81
N LEU A 553 2.18 -32.26 29.99
CA LEU A 553 3.25 -32.78 29.13
C LEU A 553 4.67 -32.45 29.64
N MET A 554 4.82 -31.47 30.54
CA MET A 554 6.08 -30.82 30.95
C MET A 554 7.24 -31.77 31.32
N THR A 555 6.94 -32.95 31.86
CA THR A 555 7.94 -33.93 32.31
C THR A 555 8.27 -35.00 31.26
N THR A 556 7.74 -34.86 30.04
CA THR A 556 7.78 -35.90 29.01
C THR A 556 8.44 -35.39 27.71
N ALA A 557 8.83 -36.32 26.83
CA ALA A 557 9.38 -35.97 25.52
C ALA A 557 8.37 -35.21 24.63
N TRP A 558 7.08 -35.27 24.95
CA TRP A 558 6.00 -34.60 24.21
C TRP A 558 5.94 -33.10 24.43
N ALA A 559 6.45 -32.59 25.56
CA ALA A 559 6.52 -31.14 25.81
C ALA A 559 7.29 -30.39 24.72
N ARG A 560 8.42 -30.95 24.26
CA ARG A 560 9.21 -30.32 23.19
C ARG A 560 8.44 -30.30 21.86
N LYS A 561 7.89 -31.44 21.43
CA LYS A 561 7.12 -31.52 20.17
C LYS A 561 5.90 -30.60 20.17
N PHE A 562 5.22 -30.49 21.31
CA PHE A 562 4.11 -29.56 21.48
C PHE A 562 4.60 -28.10 21.48
N GLY A 563 5.70 -27.81 22.17
CA GLY A 563 6.34 -26.48 22.16
C GLY A 563 6.77 -26.03 20.76
N ASP A 564 7.26 -26.94 19.91
CA ASP A 564 7.59 -26.66 18.51
C ASP A 564 6.32 -26.28 17.70
N CYS A 565 5.21 -27.01 17.90
CA CYS A 565 3.92 -26.70 17.29
C CYS A 565 3.40 -25.31 17.71
N ILE A 566 3.47 -24.98 18.99
CA ILE A 566 3.10 -23.65 19.52
C ILE A 566 4.02 -22.56 18.97
N SER A 567 5.32 -22.82 18.87
CA SER A 567 6.28 -21.88 18.29
C SER A 567 5.97 -21.59 16.82
N ASN A 568 5.64 -22.61 16.03
CA ASN A 568 5.20 -22.45 14.65
C ASN A 568 3.90 -21.64 14.54
N LEU A 569 2.93 -21.90 15.42
CA LEU A 569 1.68 -21.14 15.46
C LEU A 569 1.88 -19.68 15.88
N GLN A 570 2.77 -19.41 16.84
CA GLN A 570 3.14 -18.05 17.24
C GLN A 570 3.81 -17.29 16.10
N GLN A 571 4.73 -17.93 15.36
CA GLN A 571 5.35 -17.32 14.18
C GLN A 571 4.33 -17.02 13.08
N PHE A 572 3.39 -17.93 12.84
CA PHE A 572 2.27 -17.74 11.93
C PHE A 572 1.39 -16.55 12.35
N TYR A 573 0.96 -16.53 13.61
CA TYR A 573 0.13 -15.47 14.19
C TYR A 573 0.79 -14.10 14.02
N ASN A 574 2.08 -13.99 14.34
CA ASN A 574 2.85 -12.76 14.17
C ASN A 574 2.86 -12.30 12.70
N GLY A 575 2.96 -13.22 11.75
CA GLY A 575 2.99 -12.90 10.33
C GLY A 575 1.66 -12.49 9.69
N LEU A 576 0.52 -12.67 10.36
CA LEU A 576 -0.81 -12.65 9.70
C LEU A 576 -1.61 -11.34 9.84
N HIS A 577 -1.22 -10.44 10.74
CA HIS A 577 -1.95 -9.20 11.03
C HIS A 577 -2.05 -8.28 9.80
N PHE A 578 -3.19 -8.28 9.12
CA PHE A 578 -3.35 -7.64 7.81
C PHE A 578 -3.25 -6.11 7.86
N GLN A 579 -3.90 -5.46 8.84
CA GLN A 579 -3.86 -3.99 8.94
C GLN A 579 -2.44 -3.48 9.23
N ARG A 580 -1.75 -4.16 10.16
CA ARG A 580 -0.36 -3.83 10.51
C ARG A 580 0.55 -4.00 9.31
N HIS A 581 0.37 -5.10 8.58
CA HIS A 581 1.06 -5.35 7.33
C HIS A 581 0.87 -4.19 6.34
N CYS A 582 -0.35 -3.73 6.12
CA CYS A 582 -0.64 -2.64 5.18
C CYS A 582 0.04 -1.30 5.51
N ILE A 583 0.48 -1.06 6.74
CA ILE A 583 1.18 0.18 7.14
C ILE A 583 2.67 -0.03 7.44
N ALA A 584 3.18 -1.26 7.34
CA ALA A 584 4.55 -1.59 7.64
C ALA A 584 5.53 -1.07 6.57
N SER A 585 6.79 -0.87 6.97
CA SER A 585 7.88 -0.61 6.03
C SER A 585 8.45 -1.90 5.46
N ASP A 586 8.96 -1.82 4.24
CA ASP A 586 9.60 -2.95 3.56
C ASP A 586 10.78 -3.51 4.37
N GLN A 587 10.93 -4.83 4.30
CA GLN A 587 12.01 -5.61 4.89
C GLN A 587 12.75 -6.39 3.79
N PRO A 588 14.03 -6.76 3.99
CA PRO A 588 14.72 -7.65 3.06
C PRO A 588 13.96 -8.97 2.87
N LEU A 589 13.95 -9.54 1.67
CA LEU A 589 13.28 -10.84 1.44
C LEU A 589 13.94 -11.99 2.22
N SER A 590 15.25 -11.91 2.45
CA SER A 590 16.04 -12.91 3.17
C SER A 590 15.80 -12.94 4.69
N THR A 591 15.22 -11.90 5.29
CA THR A 591 14.89 -11.90 6.72
C THR A 591 13.62 -12.69 6.96
N HIS A 592 13.64 -13.56 7.97
CA HIS A 592 12.39 -13.98 8.60
C HIS A 592 11.89 -12.69 9.25
N ALA A 593 10.94 -11.99 8.63
CA ALA A 593 10.34 -10.82 9.25
C ALA A 593 9.52 -11.32 10.45
N THR A 594 10.22 -11.56 11.55
CA THR A 594 9.68 -11.50 12.88
C THR A 594 9.67 -10.03 13.21
N HIS A 595 8.56 -9.35 12.94
CA HIS A 595 8.25 -8.23 13.82
C HIS A 595 8.22 -8.85 15.21
N ASP A 596 9.10 -8.38 16.08
CA ASP A 596 9.18 -8.89 17.43
C ASP A 596 7.96 -8.34 18.19
N TYR A 597 6.80 -8.95 17.94
CA TYR A 597 5.53 -8.57 18.57
C TYR A 597 5.59 -8.75 20.07
N LYS A 598 6.43 -9.68 20.54
CA LYS A 598 6.75 -9.77 21.96
C LYS A 598 7.46 -8.48 22.38
N ALA A 599 8.52 -8.05 21.72
CA ALA A 599 9.17 -6.77 22.01
C ALA A 599 8.24 -5.56 21.87
N LEU A 600 7.28 -5.56 20.93
CA LEU A 600 6.32 -4.47 20.74
C LEU A 600 5.21 -4.46 21.81
N LEU A 601 4.71 -5.62 22.24
CA LEU A 601 3.76 -5.76 23.35
C LEU A 601 4.42 -5.57 24.71
N THR A 602 5.70 -5.95 24.84
CA THR A 602 6.53 -5.71 26.03
C THR A 602 7.21 -4.35 25.98
N ARG A 603 7.09 -3.59 24.88
CA ARG A 603 7.62 -2.23 24.79
C ARG A 603 6.88 -1.43 25.85
N PRO A 604 7.58 -0.69 26.74
CA PRO A 604 6.90 0.14 27.71
C PRO A 604 5.92 1.08 27.00
N HIS A 605 4.69 1.16 27.47
CA HIS A 605 3.71 2.14 26.94
C HIS A 605 4.17 3.59 27.14
N THR A 606 5.25 3.80 27.89
CA THR A 606 5.91 5.09 28.16
C THR A 606 7.08 5.40 27.22
N ASP A 607 7.40 4.51 26.27
CA ASP A 607 8.36 4.80 25.21
C ASP A 607 7.94 6.02 24.38
N GLU A 608 8.91 6.87 24.01
CA GLU A 608 8.63 8.14 23.34
C GLU A 608 7.88 7.96 22.02
N GLU A 609 8.26 6.99 21.18
CA GLU A 609 7.58 6.77 19.89
C GLU A 609 6.13 6.31 20.09
N VAL A 610 5.92 5.45 21.09
CA VAL A 610 4.60 4.95 21.48
C VAL A 610 3.70 6.09 21.95
N VAL A 611 4.22 6.94 22.82
CA VAL A 611 3.49 8.07 23.39
C VAL A 611 3.14 9.08 22.28
N GLN A 612 4.09 9.38 21.40
CA GLN A 612 3.86 10.31 20.29
C GLN A 612 2.80 9.80 19.32
N SER A 613 2.84 8.52 18.95
CA SER A 613 1.79 7.89 18.14
C SER A 613 0.44 7.96 18.86
N CYS A 614 0.39 7.61 20.15
CA CYS A 614 -0.84 7.67 20.92
C CYS A 614 -1.45 9.06 21.01
N LEU A 615 -0.63 10.09 21.20
CA LEU A 615 -1.11 11.48 21.25
C LEU A 615 -1.60 11.95 19.89
N ARG A 616 -0.90 11.63 18.80
CA ARG A 616 -1.36 11.95 17.43
C ARG A 616 -2.72 11.33 17.15
N THR A 617 -2.88 10.05 17.46
CA THR A 617 -4.16 9.34 17.27
C THR A 617 -5.25 9.92 18.17
N LEU A 618 -4.94 10.28 19.41
CA LEU A 618 -5.88 10.95 20.32
C LEU A 618 -6.42 12.25 19.72
N PHE A 619 -5.54 13.13 19.23
CA PHE A 619 -5.97 14.42 18.66
C PHE A 619 -6.68 14.26 17.31
N ALA A 620 -6.26 13.31 16.49
CA ALA A 620 -6.95 12.98 15.24
C ALA A 620 -8.39 12.49 15.50
N TRP A 621 -8.56 11.58 16.45
CA TRP A 621 -9.87 11.08 16.87
C TRP A 621 -10.76 12.17 17.47
N ILE A 622 -10.21 13.01 18.37
CA ILE A 622 -10.99 14.10 18.97
C ILE A 622 -11.51 15.08 17.92
N LYS A 623 -10.75 15.31 16.83
CA LYS A 623 -11.18 16.17 15.73
C LYS A 623 -12.39 15.63 14.97
N THR A 624 -12.67 14.32 15.03
CA THR A 624 -13.85 13.73 14.41
C THR A 624 -15.11 13.82 15.27
N LEU A 625 -14.98 14.21 16.54
CA LEU A 625 -16.11 14.36 17.46
C LEU A 625 -16.80 15.71 17.25
N ASP A 626 -18.13 15.72 17.38
CA ASP A 626 -18.88 16.96 17.50
C ASP A 626 -18.62 17.64 18.87
N LYS A 627 -18.92 18.94 18.93
CA LYS A 627 -18.63 19.77 20.10
C LYS A 627 -19.40 19.33 21.35
N GLU A 628 -20.63 18.85 21.21
CA GLU A 628 -21.47 18.48 22.36
C GLU A 628 -20.98 17.17 22.98
N THR A 629 -20.67 16.18 22.13
CA THR A 629 -20.08 14.91 22.53
C THR A 629 -18.75 15.12 23.25
N PHE A 630 -17.82 15.88 22.65
CA PHE A 630 -16.52 16.16 23.27
C PHE A 630 -16.66 16.91 24.60
N ASN A 631 -17.48 17.98 24.65
CA ASN A 631 -17.69 18.73 25.89
C ASN A 631 -18.25 17.82 26.99
N SER A 632 -19.20 16.94 26.67
CA SER A 632 -19.77 15.99 27.62
C SER A 632 -18.72 15.04 28.20
N MET A 633 -17.80 14.54 27.36
CA MET A 633 -16.69 13.69 27.84
C MET A 633 -15.77 14.44 28.82
N VAL A 634 -15.46 15.72 28.54
CA VAL A 634 -14.66 16.56 29.44
C VAL A 634 -15.41 16.86 30.74
N LEU A 635 -16.70 17.19 30.66
CA LEU A 635 -17.55 17.49 31.83
C LEU A 635 -17.74 16.25 32.73
N ASN A 636 -17.92 15.07 32.15
CA ASN A 636 -17.98 13.82 32.90
C ASN A 636 -16.67 13.56 33.66
N THR A 637 -15.54 13.80 33.00
CA THR A 637 -14.21 13.70 33.64
C THR A 637 -14.04 14.71 34.78
N ILE A 638 -14.64 15.90 34.66
CA ILE A 638 -14.67 16.91 35.72
C ILE A 638 -15.51 16.44 36.92
N GLY A 639 -16.60 15.71 36.68
CA GLY A 639 -17.41 15.09 37.73
C GLY A 639 -16.59 14.16 38.63
N ASP A 640 -15.77 13.30 38.01
CA ASP A 640 -14.87 12.37 38.72
C ASP A 640 -13.68 13.06 39.41
N TYR A 641 -13.44 14.33 39.10
CA TYR A 641 -12.35 15.17 39.60
C TYR A 641 -12.76 16.06 40.80
N GLN A 642 -14.03 16.05 41.22
CA GLN A 642 -14.47 16.87 42.35
C GLN A 642 -13.70 16.54 43.64
N PRO A 643 -13.03 17.53 44.28
CA PRO A 643 -12.35 17.30 45.54
C PRO A 643 -13.37 17.03 46.65
N SER A 644 -13.01 16.15 47.60
CA SER A 644 -13.82 15.96 48.80
C SER A 644 -13.97 17.27 49.56
N SER A 645 -15.11 17.43 50.26
CA SER A 645 -15.49 18.63 51.02
C SER A 645 -14.49 19.05 52.12
N PHE A 646 -13.45 18.25 52.37
CA PHE A 646 -12.42 18.47 53.39
C PHE A 646 -11.00 18.74 52.82
N SER A 647 -10.83 18.92 51.50
CA SER A 647 -9.49 19.10 50.91
C SER A 647 -8.90 20.50 51.08
N LEU A 648 -7.86 20.62 51.93
CA LEU A 648 -6.99 21.80 52.11
C LEU A 648 -6.25 22.22 50.81
N PHE A 649 -6.25 21.40 49.76
CA PHE A 649 -5.55 21.63 48.48
C PHE A 649 -6.47 22.08 47.33
N ALA A 650 -7.70 22.52 47.62
CA ALA A 650 -8.70 22.97 46.64
C ALA A 650 -8.24 24.10 45.67
N ARG A 651 -7.09 24.74 45.92
CA ARG A 651 -6.46 25.72 45.02
C ARG A 651 -6.03 25.15 43.66
N ARG A 652 -6.01 23.83 43.47
CA ARG A 652 -5.70 23.18 42.19
C ARG A 652 -6.94 22.87 41.34
N TYR A 653 -8.15 23.13 41.85
CA TYR A 653 -9.42 22.82 41.19
C TYR A 653 -9.70 23.76 40.01
N ARG A 654 -9.64 23.23 38.77
CA ARG A 654 -9.81 24.02 37.53
C ARG A 654 -11.19 23.91 36.89
N ALA A 655 -12.10 23.09 37.42
CA ALA A 655 -13.38 22.80 36.78
C ALA A 655 -14.19 24.05 36.39
N PRO A 656 -14.38 25.07 37.26
CA PRO A 656 -15.21 26.23 36.91
C PRO A 656 -14.61 27.04 35.74
N SER A 657 -13.28 27.14 35.69
CA SER A 657 -12.56 27.81 34.59
C SER A 657 -12.69 27.06 33.27
N VAL A 658 -12.60 25.72 33.30
CA VAL A 658 -12.72 24.87 32.11
C VAL A 658 -14.16 24.85 31.62
N GLU A 659 -15.15 24.75 32.51
CA GLU A 659 -16.57 24.82 32.17
C GLU A 659 -16.94 26.14 31.49
N THR A 660 -16.44 27.26 32.03
CA THR A 660 -16.65 28.59 31.45
C THR A 660 -15.99 28.70 30.07
N TYR A 661 -14.78 28.15 29.94
CA TYR A 661 -14.07 28.11 28.66
C TYR A 661 -14.81 27.28 27.60
N LEU A 662 -15.27 26.07 27.94
CA LEU A 662 -15.99 25.20 26.99
C LEU A 662 -17.30 25.83 26.47
N LYS A 663 -17.96 26.65 27.31
CA LYS A 663 -19.18 27.40 26.97
C LYS A 663 -18.93 28.60 26.06
N THR A 664 -17.75 29.21 26.13
CA THR A 664 -17.46 30.51 25.49
C THR A 664 -16.54 30.41 24.27
N THR A 665 -15.77 29.33 24.14
CA THR A 665 -14.79 29.16 23.07
C THR A 665 -15.40 28.78 21.72
N THR A 666 -14.81 29.31 20.64
CA THR A 666 -15.14 28.92 19.25
C THR A 666 -14.23 27.85 18.68
N HIS A 667 -13.17 27.46 19.41
CA HIS A 667 -12.17 26.47 18.98
C HIS A 667 -12.79 25.11 18.60
N ASP A 668 -12.10 24.40 17.72
CA ASP A 668 -12.40 23.00 17.43
C ASP A 668 -12.08 22.09 18.63
N CYS A 669 -12.50 20.83 18.58
CA CYS A 669 -12.35 19.91 19.70
C CYS A 669 -10.87 19.63 20.06
N ALA A 670 -9.98 19.61 19.07
CA ALA A 670 -8.55 19.38 19.29
C ALA A 670 -7.90 20.59 19.99
N ASP A 671 -8.16 21.82 19.52
CA ASP A 671 -7.68 23.05 20.15
C ASP A 671 -8.33 23.30 21.52
N ARG A 672 -9.57 22.85 21.74
CA ARG A 672 -10.22 22.84 23.07
C ARG A 672 -9.43 21.97 24.04
N LEU A 673 -9.16 20.72 23.69
CA LEU A 673 -8.35 19.83 24.53
C LEU A 673 -6.93 20.39 24.72
N GLY A 674 -6.29 20.85 23.65
CA GLY A 674 -4.95 21.42 23.68
C GLY A 674 -4.84 22.60 24.65
N THR A 675 -5.83 23.50 24.65
CA THR A 675 -5.90 24.61 25.61
C THR A 675 -6.00 24.13 27.05
N ILE A 676 -6.86 23.14 27.33
CA ILE A 676 -7.06 22.62 28.69
C ILE A 676 -5.77 21.98 29.21
N LEU A 677 -5.11 21.16 28.37
CA LEU A 677 -3.89 20.44 28.72
C LEU A 677 -2.68 21.35 28.88
N CYS A 678 -2.58 22.41 28.09
CA CYS A 678 -1.48 23.38 28.15
C CYS A 678 -1.35 24.08 29.53
N GLU A 679 -2.49 24.28 30.20
CA GLU A 679 -2.62 25.14 31.39
C GLU A 679 -2.79 24.37 32.72
N GLY A 680 -2.79 23.03 32.69
CA GLY A 680 -3.06 22.19 33.87
C GLY A 680 -1.83 21.56 34.52
N GLY A 681 -1.97 21.16 35.80
CA GLY A 681 -0.99 20.26 36.43
C GLY A 681 -1.03 18.87 35.79
N THR A 682 0.05 18.10 35.99
CA THR A 682 0.21 16.74 35.45
C THR A 682 0.39 15.70 36.56
N ASP A 683 0.24 16.11 37.82
CA ASP A 683 0.25 15.21 38.97
C ASP A 683 -0.93 14.23 38.90
N SER A 684 -0.87 13.12 39.63
CA SER A 684 -1.90 12.07 39.64
C SER A 684 -3.33 12.54 39.93
N THR A 685 -3.46 13.64 40.68
CA THR A 685 -4.71 14.30 41.07
C THR A 685 -5.11 15.48 40.19
N SER A 686 -4.37 15.76 39.12
CA SER A 686 -4.63 16.90 38.24
C SER A 686 -5.67 16.56 37.16
N LEU A 687 -6.44 17.56 36.73
CA LEU A 687 -7.45 17.39 35.69
C LEU A 687 -6.88 16.80 34.39
N ASN A 688 -5.68 17.20 33.96
CA ASN A 688 -5.05 16.65 32.75
C ASN A 688 -4.83 15.14 32.85
N THR A 689 -4.43 14.65 34.03
CA THR A 689 -4.23 13.22 34.28
C THR A 689 -5.54 12.45 34.24
N HIS A 690 -6.62 13.02 34.79
CA HIS A 690 -7.95 12.43 34.68
C HIS A 690 -8.44 12.41 33.22
N LEU A 691 -8.16 13.47 32.45
CA LEU A 691 -8.48 13.51 31.02
C LEU A 691 -7.74 12.42 30.24
N MET A 692 -6.44 12.22 30.47
CA MET A 692 -5.71 11.12 29.82
C MET A 692 -6.23 9.75 30.24
N ARG A 693 -6.53 9.57 31.53
CA ARG A 693 -7.07 8.32 32.08
C ARG A 693 -8.41 7.94 31.45
N ASN A 694 -9.26 8.92 31.15
CA ASN A 694 -10.61 8.66 30.64
C ASN A 694 -10.67 8.66 29.11
N LEU A 695 -9.98 9.58 28.43
CA LEU A 695 -10.08 9.73 26.98
C LEU A 695 -9.29 8.68 26.19
N ILE A 696 -8.13 8.25 26.69
CA ILE A 696 -7.28 7.27 25.96
C ILE A 696 -7.98 5.90 25.83
N PRO A 697 -8.58 5.32 26.89
CA PRO A 697 -9.34 4.08 26.74
C PRO A 697 -10.49 4.19 25.73
N ILE A 698 -11.27 5.27 25.77
CA ILE A 698 -12.39 5.50 24.84
C ILE A 698 -11.88 5.62 23.40
N MET A 699 -10.77 6.35 23.21
CA MET A 699 -10.14 6.48 21.91
C MET A 699 -9.69 5.12 21.36
N LEU A 700 -9.05 4.29 22.19
CA LEU A 700 -8.57 2.97 21.78
C LEU A 700 -9.72 2.03 21.37
N GLU A 701 -10.88 2.15 22.02
CA GLU A 701 -12.11 1.45 21.62
C GLU A 701 -12.65 1.99 20.29
N ALA A 702 -12.78 3.32 20.15
CA ALA A 702 -13.30 3.96 18.94
C ALA A 702 -12.39 3.82 17.71
N THR A 703 -11.08 3.63 17.92
CA THR A 703 -10.07 3.48 16.85
C THR A 703 -9.62 2.03 16.67
N GLN A 704 -10.37 1.07 17.21
CA GLN A 704 -10.02 -0.37 17.13
C GLN A 704 -9.82 -0.87 15.69
N ALA A 705 -10.48 -0.25 14.70
CA ALA A 705 -10.31 -0.59 13.29
C ALA A 705 -9.09 0.09 12.61
N GLN A 706 -8.34 0.95 13.29
CA GLN A 706 -7.25 1.76 12.71
C GLN A 706 -5.86 1.41 13.28
N VAL A 707 -5.66 0.15 13.70
CA VAL A 707 -4.53 -0.32 14.54
C VAL A 707 -3.15 0.21 14.10
N ASP A 708 -2.66 1.25 14.78
CA ASP A 708 -1.24 1.65 14.77
C ASP A 708 -0.48 0.70 15.72
N VAL A 709 0.61 0.11 15.22
CA VAL A 709 1.47 -0.87 15.91
C VAL A 709 1.96 -0.33 17.27
N ASN A 710 2.12 0.99 17.38
CA ASN A 710 2.58 1.65 18.59
C ASN A 710 1.51 1.72 19.71
N LEU A 711 0.23 1.51 19.40
CA LEU A 711 -0.85 1.60 20.39
C LEU A 711 -1.10 0.31 21.16
N LEU A 712 -0.46 -0.80 20.77
CA LEU A 712 -0.70 -2.12 21.35
C LEU A 712 -0.22 -2.22 22.79
N SER A 713 0.95 -1.66 23.10
CA SER A 713 1.47 -1.60 24.47
C SER A 713 0.59 -0.70 25.35
N VAL A 714 0.03 0.38 24.79
CA VAL A 714 -0.93 1.27 25.49
C VAL A 714 -2.23 0.53 25.81
N ARG A 715 -2.81 -0.17 24.82
CA ARG A 715 -4.01 -0.98 25.00
C ARG A 715 -3.79 -2.06 26.05
N ASN A 716 -2.69 -2.79 25.96
CA ASN A 716 -2.29 -3.78 26.93
C ASN A 716 -2.18 -3.18 28.36
N ALA A 717 -1.57 -2.00 28.49
CA ALA A 717 -1.44 -1.31 29.78
C ALA A 717 -2.80 -0.83 30.34
N VAL A 718 -3.74 -0.42 29.49
CA VAL A 718 -5.10 -0.04 29.90
C VAL A 718 -5.87 -1.27 30.40
N GLU A 719 -5.87 -2.36 29.63
CA GLU A 719 -6.56 -3.61 29.99
C GLU A 719 -6.05 -4.20 31.31
N HIS A 720 -4.75 -4.10 31.56
CA HIS A 720 -4.10 -4.62 32.77
C HIS A 720 -4.01 -3.59 33.91
N LYS A 721 -4.64 -2.41 33.78
CA LYS A 721 -4.66 -1.34 34.79
C LYS A 721 -3.26 -0.83 35.18
N SER A 722 -2.28 -0.93 34.29
CA SER A 722 -0.90 -0.45 34.46
C SER A 722 -0.60 0.83 33.67
N PHE A 723 -1.62 1.42 33.03
CA PHE A 723 -1.50 2.66 32.26
C PHE A 723 -1.10 3.88 33.13
N ASP A 724 -0.05 4.59 32.71
CA ASP A 724 0.50 5.75 33.43
C ASP A 724 -0.07 7.06 32.87
N ALA A 725 -1.26 7.41 33.36
CA ALA A 725 -1.95 8.62 32.92
C ALA A 725 -1.21 9.92 33.28
N ALA A 726 -0.39 9.93 34.33
CA ALA A 726 0.34 11.13 34.75
C ALA A 726 1.49 11.43 33.79
N TYR A 727 2.22 10.38 33.38
CA TYR A 727 3.25 10.48 32.34
C TYR A 727 2.65 10.96 31.01
N TYR A 728 1.52 10.38 30.60
CA TYR A 728 0.81 10.82 29.40
C TYR A 728 0.30 12.27 29.49
N ALA A 729 -0.14 12.72 30.67
CA ALA A 729 -0.56 14.11 30.87
C ALA A 729 0.61 15.08 30.72
N GLN A 730 1.81 14.71 31.21
CA GLN A 730 3.03 15.49 31.01
C GLN A 730 3.39 15.58 29.53
N ARG A 731 3.42 14.44 28.83
CA ARG A 731 3.79 14.39 27.41
C ARG A 731 2.75 15.05 26.52
N ALA A 732 1.47 14.92 26.82
CA ALA A 732 0.41 15.64 26.13
C ALA A 732 0.55 17.16 26.30
N GLN A 733 0.90 17.63 27.50
CA GLN A 733 1.16 19.04 27.74
C GLN A 733 2.37 19.55 26.93
N GLU A 734 3.44 18.78 26.80
CA GLU A 734 4.59 19.13 25.96
C GLU A 734 4.21 19.13 24.47
N PHE A 735 3.52 18.08 24.03
CA PHE A 735 3.06 17.88 22.66
C PHE A 735 2.23 19.06 22.14
N VAL A 736 1.20 19.47 22.88
CA VAL A 736 0.31 20.59 22.48
C VAL A 736 1.01 21.94 22.46
N LYS A 737 2.12 22.08 23.20
CA LYS A 737 2.94 23.30 23.20
C LYS A 737 3.91 23.34 22.03
N SER A 738 4.35 22.18 21.53
CA SER A 738 5.38 22.08 20.49
C SER A 738 4.86 21.87 19.07
N ASP A 739 3.73 21.19 18.92
CA ASP A 739 3.20 20.76 17.61
C ASP A 739 2.55 21.94 16.86
N GLU A 740 2.81 22.01 15.55
CA GLU A 740 2.38 23.08 14.66
C GLU A 740 0.89 23.00 14.28
N GLN A 741 0.23 21.87 14.52
CA GLN A 741 -1.18 21.70 14.18
C GLN A 741 -2.13 22.53 15.06
N PHE A 742 -1.65 23.03 16.21
CA PHE A 742 -2.48 23.71 17.20
C PHE A 742 -2.50 25.23 17.01
N THR A 743 -3.70 25.81 17.00
CA THR A 743 -3.91 27.24 16.74
C THR A 743 -4.45 28.02 17.94
N PHE A 744 -4.46 27.41 19.13
CA PHE A 744 -4.86 28.09 20.36
C PHE A 744 -3.75 29.03 20.90
N PRO A 745 -4.07 30.05 21.72
CA PRO A 745 -3.11 31.07 22.15
C PRO A 745 -1.88 30.57 22.94
N GLY A 746 -1.82 29.32 23.37
CA GLY A 746 -0.66 28.75 24.05
C GLY A 746 0.32 28.00 23.13
N SER A 747 0.00 27.86 21.84
CA SER A 747 0.81 27.10 20.87
C SER A 747 2.07 27.86 20.44
N LYS A 748 3.10 27.11 20.02
CA LYS A 748 4.39 27.66 19.55
C LYS A 748 4.21 28.69 18.42
N GLN A 749 3.33 28.41 17.46
CA GLN A 749 3.06 29.29 16.32
C GLN A 749 2.51 30.64 16.77
N ASN A 750 1.49 30.64 17.63
CA ASN A 750 0.88 31.86 18.13
C ASN A 750 1.82 32.67 19.03
N ILE A 751 2.64 32.02 19.84
CA ILE A 751 3.65 32.73 20.64
C ILE A 751 4.69 33.38 19.72
N ALA A 752 5.15 32.69 18.67
CA ALA A 752 6.10 33.24 17.71
C ALA A 752 5.49 34.41 16.91
N GLU A 753 4.22 34.30 16.53
CA GLU A 753 3.48 35.35 15.84
C GLU A 753 3.26 36.56 16.73
N PHE A 754 2.83 36.38 17.99
CA PHE A 754 2.73 37.47 18.96
C PHE A 754 4.09 38.15 19.18
N SER A 755 5.16 37.35 19.30
CA SER A 755 6.52 37.87 19.42
C SER A 755 6.85 38.77 18.23
N LYS A 756 6.59 38.32 17.00
CA LYS A 756 6.80 39.11 15.79
C LYS A 756 5.98 40.40 15.80
N VAL A 757 4.67 40.31 16.06
CA VAL A 757 3.76 41.47 16.10
C VAL A 757 4.20 42.49 17.15
N MET A 758 4.63 42.06 18.33
CA MET A 758 5.12 42.95 19.39
C MET A 758 6.39 43.70 18.98
N PHE A 759 7.36 43.01 18.36
CA PHE A 759 8.60 43.65 17.89
C PHE A 759 8.35 44.59 16.69
N ASP A 760 7.48 44.21 15.75
CA ASP A 760 7.08 45.05 14.62
C ASP A 760 6.30 46.29 15.10
N TRP A 761 5.40 46.11 16.06
CA TRP A 761 4.70 47.22 16.72
C TRP A 761 5.70 48.17 17.38
N ALA A 762 6.67 47.66 18.13
CA ALA A 762 7.70 48.46 18.78
C ALA A 762 8.55 49.26 17.77
N ALA A 763 8.87 48.67 16.61
CA ALA A 763 9.61 49.33 15.52
C ALA A 763 8.89 50.56 14.97
N LYS A 764 7.55 50.51 14.90
CA LYS A 764 6.69 51.58 14.37
C LYS A 764 6.34 52.65 15.40
N GLN A 765 6.60 52.41 16.69
CA GLN A 765 6.34 53.42 17.73
C GLN A 765 7.34 54.56 17.68
N GLU A 766 6.85 55.79 17.95
CA GLU A 766 7.75 56.91 18.21
C GLU A 766 8.70 56.58 19.37
N THR A 767 10.01 56.81 19.18
CA THR A 767 11.04 56.50 20.19
C THR A 767 10.76 57.12 21.55
N ARG A 768 10.16 58.32 21.57
CA ARG A 768 9.77 59.00 22.81
C ARG A 768 8.65 58.24 23.54
N ARG A 769 7.63 57.79 22.81
CA ARG A 769 6.47 57.03 23.33
C ARG A 769 6.92 55.67 23.88
N PHE A 770 7.69 54.91 23.10
CA PHE A 770 8.15 53.59 23.50
C PHE A 770 9.04 53.63 24.76
N ARG A 771 9.99 54.57 24.81
CA ARG A 771 10.86 54.74 25.99
C ARG A 771 10.10 55.23 27.22
N ALA A 772 8.96 55.93 27.06
CA ALA A 772 8.10 56.28 28.18
C ALA A 772 7.43 55.04 28.80
N LEU A 773 7.02 54.06 27.99
CA LEU A 773 6.50 52.77 28.48
C LEU A 773 7.55 52.00 29.29
N VAL A 774 8.79 51.94 28.79
CA VAL A 774 9.90 51.30 29.52
C VAL A 774 10.17 51.99 30.86
N ARG A 775 10.13 53.33 30.90
CA ARG A 775 10.26 54.09 32.16
C ARG A 775 9.08 53.84 33.11
N LYS A 776 7.86 53.79 32.59
CA LYS A 776 6.66 53.47 33.39
C LYS A 776 6.79 52.08 34.02
N ALA A 777 7.17 51.07 33.24
CA ALA A 777 7.41 49.72 33.74
C ALA A 777 8.53 49.67 34.80
N ARG A 778 9.59 50.47 34.63
CA ARG A 778 10.65 50.64 35.62
C ARG A 778 10.13 51.24 36.92
N ASP A 779 9.33 52.29 36.84
CA ASP A 779 8.80 52.97 38.02
C ASP A 779 7.77 52.09 38.76
N LEU A 780 7.07 51.20 38.05
CA LEU A 780 6.23 50.16 38.65
C LEU A 780 7.06 49.02 39.29
N TYR A 781 8.17 48.64 38.65
CA TYR A 781 9.08 47.61 39.17
C TYR A 781 9.81 48.11 40.43
N ALA A 782 10.19 49.37 40.48
CA ALA A 782 10.89 50.00 41.60
C ALA A 782 10.30 51.41 41.88
N PRO A 783 9.15 51.51 42.58
CA PRO A 783 8.55 52.80 42.92
C PRO A 783 9.52 53.63 43.76
N TYR A 784 9.64 54.92 43.44
CA TYR A 784 10.69 55.85 43.90
C TYR A 784 10.68 56.17 45.41
N SER A 785 10.00 55.37 46.22
CA SER A 785 9.86 55.59 47.65
C SER A 785 9.78 54.24 48.37
N ILE A 786 10.82 53.98 49.17
CA ILE A 786 10.91 52.96 50.23
C ILE A 786 11.37 51.57 49.77
N THR A 787 12.70 51.36 49.69
CA THR A 787 13.40 50.22 50.33
C THR A 787 14.91 50.32 50.09
N ILE A 788 15.64 50.87 51.06
CA ILE A 788 17.11 50.86 51.12
C ILE A 788 17.69 49.42 51.21
N TRP A 789 16.83 48.41 51.36
CA TRP A 789 17.19 47.00 51.48
C TRP A 789 16.72 46.13 50.29
N SER A 790 16.17 46.71 49.21
CA SER A 790 15.92 45.98 47.96
C SER A 790 16.46 46.77 46.77
N GLN A 791 17.78 46.70 46.54
CA GLN A 791 18.32 47.11 45.25
C GLN A 791 17.84 46.08 44.23
N LYS A 792 16.69 46.34 43.59
CA LYS A 792 16.24 45.51 42.48
C LYS A 792 17.29 45.59 41.37
N GLU A 793 18.03 44.50 41.21
CA GLU A 793 19.31 44.42 40.48
C GLU A 793 19.28 44.95 39.04
N ARG A 794 18.10 44.98 38.42
CA ARG A 794 17.94 45.37 37.00
C ARG A 794 17.78 46.86 36.74
N VAL A 795 17.52 47.70 37.74
CA VAL A 795 17.32 49.14 37.52
C VAL A 795 18.54 49.82 36.88
N PRO A 796 19.79 49.57 37.30
CA PRO A 796 20.99 50.11 36.65
C PRO A 796 21.14 49.65 35.20
N GLU A 797 20.86 48.36 34.93
CA GLU A 797 20.90 47.76 33.58
C GLU A 797 19.95 48.48 32.63
N ILE A 798 18.68 48.63 33.04
CA ILE A 798 17.64 49.30 32.23
C ILE A 798 17.97 50.77 31.99
N ASN A 799 18.48 51.47 33.01
CA ASN A 799 18.90 52.87 32.87
C ASN A 799 20.09 53.00 31.90
N GLY A 800 21.01 52.03 31.90
CA GLY A 800 22.10 51.95 30.92
C GLY A 800 21.57 51.91 29.49
N TYR A 801 20.66 50.98 29.18
CA TYR A 801 20.06 50.89 27.84
C TYR A 801 19.25 52.14 27.44
N LEU A 802 18.59 52.79 28.40
CA LEU A 802 17.85 54.03 28.15
C LEU A 802 18.75 55.26 27.94
N GLY A 803 19.97 55.24 28.46
CA GLY A 803 20.95 56.34 28.42
C GLY A 803 21.96 56.29 27.27
N GLU A 804 22.05 55.18 26.54
CA GLU A 804 23.05 54.95 25.49
C GLU A 804 22.94 55.89 24.28
N VAL A 805 24.10 56.30 23.72
CA VAL A 805 24.23 57.20 22.56
C VAL A 805 25.24 56.62 21.55
N PRO A 806 24.86 56.41 20.27
CA PRO A 806 23.54 56.69 19.69
C PRO A 806 22.46 55.77 20.28
N ARG A 807 21.23 56.27 20.31
CA ARG A 807 20.09 55.57 20.92
C ARG A 807 19.77 54.29 20.16
N HIS A 808 19.65 53.17 20.89
CA HIS A 808 19.09 51.94 20.33
C HIS A 808 17.71 52.18 19.69
N PRO A 809 17.46 51.62 18.49
CA PRO A 809 16.12 51.46 17.95
C PRO A 809 15.21 50.70 18.94
N ASN A 810 13.92 51.00 18.96
CA ASN A 810 12.97 50.40 19.92
C ASN A 810 13.00 48.86 19.94
N PRO A 811 13.08 48.14 18.80
CA PRO A 811 13.16 46.67 18.81
C PRO A 811 14.44 46.16 19.48
N LYS A 812 15.57 46.85 19.27
CA LYS A 812 16.86 46.51 19.91
C LYS A 812 16.79 46.74 21.42
N LEU A 813 16.23 47.87 21.84
CA LEU A 813 15.98 48.17 23.26
C LEU A 813 15.09 47.11 23.91
N LEU A 814 13.98 46.72 23.25
CA LEU A 814 13.10 45.67 23.74
C LEU A 814 13.82 44.32 23.86
N ALA A 815 14.63 43.97 22.86
CA ALA A 815 15.41 42.73 22.84
C ALA A 815 16.40 42.66 24.01
N LEU A 816 17.17 43.73 24.23
CA LEU A 816 18.14 43.83 25.32
C LEU A 816 17.48 43.65 26.70
N ILE A 817 16.28 44.22 26.87
CA ILE A 817 15.52 44.10 28.11
C ILE A 817 15.02 42.67 28.32
N LEU A 818 14.35 42.08 27.31
CA LEU A 818 13.71 40.76 27.43
C LEU A 818 14.72 39.60 27.42
N ALA A 819 15.91 39.78 26.86
CA ALA A 819 16.95 38.76 26.81
C ALA A 819 17.53 38.42 28.20
N ASN A 820 17.41 39.34 29.17
CA ASN A 820 17.90 39.20 30.54
C ASN A 820 16.76 39.27 31.57
N GLY A 821 16.97 38.74 32.78
CA GLY A 821 15.97 38.72 33.87
C GLY A 821 15.04 37.49 33.90
N GLY A 822 14.26 37.41 34.98
CA GLY A 822 13.23 36.38 35.20
C GLY A 822 11.89 36.73 34.56
N ASN A 823 10.95 35.78 34.60
CA ASN A 823 9.60 35.89 34.05
C ASN A 823 8.52 35.69 35.13
N GLU A 824 8.90 35.76 36.40
CA GLU A 824 7.97 35.73 37.52
C GLU A 824 7.02 36.95 37.46
N GLU A 825 5.87 36.87 38.12
CA GLU A 825 4.83 37.91 38.07
C GLU A 825 5.34 39.30 38.47
N ASN A 826 6.29 39.37 39.40
CA ASN A 826 6.90 40.60 39.91
C ASN A 826 8.22 41.00 39.21
N SER A 827 8.63 40.28 38.16
CA SER A 827 9.83 40.57 37.38
C SER A 827 9.63 41.81 36.51
N PHE A 828 10.72 42.50 36.18
CA PHE A 828 10.66 43.65 35.27
C PHE A 828 10.11 43.25 33.89
N ASN A 829 10.46 42.07 33.38
CA ASN A 829 10.02 41.59 32.08
C ASN A 829 8.50 41.41 32.05
N THR A 830 7.92 40.75 33.05
CA THR A 830 6.47 40.55 33.12
C THR A 830 5.71 41.88 33.26
N ILE A 831 6.22 42.81 34.07
CA ILE A 831 5.63 44.15 34.23
C ILE A 831 5.68 44.92 32.90
N LEU A 832 6.82 44.92 32.21
CA LEU A 832 6.95 45.57 30.91
C LEU A 832 6.04 44.93 29.87
N LEU A 833 5.98 43.60 29.80
CA LEU A 833 5.11 42.88 28.87
C LEU A 833 3.63 43.20 29.12
N LYS A 834 3.23 43.39 30.39
CA LYS A 834 1.86 43.78 30.74
C LYS A 834 1.53 45.19 30.25
N GLU A 835 2.44 46.14 30.45
CA GLU A 835 2.28 47.50 29.94
C GLU A 835 2.25 47.56 28.41
N LEU A 836 3.11 46.77 27.75
CA LEU A 836 3.12 46.64 26.30
C LEU A 836 1.82 46.03 25.78
N LEU A 837 1.37 44.91 26.34
CA LEU A 837 0.13 44.25 25.93
C LEU A 837 -1.09 45.17 26.08
N MET A 838 -1.23 45.85 27.23
CA MET A 838 -2.32 46.79 27.47
C MET A 838 -2.29 47.96 26.48
N THR A 839 -1.10 48.50 26.20
CA THR A 839 -0.94 49.61 25.24
C THR A 839 -1.24 49.15 23.82
N MET A 840 -0.80 47.96 23.43
CA MET A 840 -1.10 47.37 22.13
C MET A 840 -2.59 47.11 21.97
N GLN A 841 -3.29 46.61 23.01
CA GLN A 841 -4.74 46.42 22.99
C GLN A 841 -5.50 47.75 22.86
N ALA A 842 -5.09 48.79 23.59
CA ALA A 842 -5.69 50.12 23.45
C ALA A 842 -5.43 50.76 22.07
N ASP A 843 -4.25 50.53 21.47
CA ASP A 843 -3.94 50.97 20.10
C ASP A 843 -4.79 50.23 19.06
N VAL A 844 -5.08 48.95 19.29
CA VAL A 844 -6.00 48.14 18.45
C VAL A 844 -7.42 48.68 18.53
N ASP A 845 -7.89 49.03 19.73
CA ASP A 845 -9.25 49.53 19.94
C ASP A 845 -9.46 50.97 19.40
N SER A 846 -8.38 51.75 19.23
CA SER A 846 -8.43 53.17 18.84
C SER A 846 -8.14 53.47 17.35
N GLN A 847 -7.68 52.51 16.55
CA GLN A 847 -7.40 52.70 15.11
C GLN A 847 -8.25 51.83 14.16
N LYS A 848 -8.71 52.44 13.05
CA LYS A 848 -9.20 51.73 11.86
C LYS A 848 -8.05 50.97 11.18
N LYS A 849 -7.81 49.72 11.59
CA LYS A 849 -7.35 48.55 10.80
C LYS A 849 -6.19 48.61 9.78
N GLN A 850 -5.38 49.68 9.61
CA GLN A 850 -4.59 49.78 8.38
C GLN A 850 -3.06 49.63 8.35
N ASP A 851 -2.29 49.42 9.43
CA ASP A 851 -0.82 49.30 9.24
C ASP A 851 -0.05 48.30 10.11
N VAL A 852 -0.70 47.39 10.84
CA VAL A 852 0.00 46.29 11.55
C VAL A 852 -0.61 44.94 11.15
N PRO A 853 0.17 44.02 10.52
CA PRO A 853 -0.30 42.68 10.21
C PRO A 853 -0.70 41.90 11.48
N ASN A 854 -1.82 41.17 11.44
CA ASN A 854 -2.29 40.22 12.47
C ASN A 854 -2.51 40.77 13.90
N LEU A 855 -3.27 41.86 14.03
CA LEU A 855 -3.73 42.39 15.33
C LEU A 855 -4.68 41.45 16.10
N GLU A 856 -5.24 40.43 15.45
CA GLU A 856 -6.16 39.47 16.08
C GLU A 856 -5.50 38.62 17.17
N ILE A 857 -4.18 38.44 17.13
CA ILE A 857 -3.47 37.66 18.15
C ILE A 857 -3.31 38.42 19.47
N VAL A 858 -3.23 39.76 19.39
CA VAL A 858 -3.03 40.65 20.55
C VAL A 858 -4.28 40.68 21.44
N SER A 859 -5.47 40.63 20.83
CA SER A 859 -6.74 40.57 21.56
C SER A 859 -7.03 39.20 22.18
N LYS A 860 -6.35 38.14 21.73
CA LYS A 860 -6.49 36.76 22.23
C LYS A 860 -5.60 36.44 23.43
N ILE A 861 -4.70 37.34 23.82
CA ILE A 861 -3.74 37.14 24.91
C ILE A 861 -4.21 37.85 26.17
N SER A 862 -4.29 37.11 27.27
CA SER A 862 -4.65 37.64 28.57
C SER A 862 -3.38 37.95 29.40
N PRO A 863 -3.39 38.98 30.27
CA PRO A 863 -2.24 39.35 31.09
C PRO A 863 -1.70 38.21 31.97
N GLU A 864 -2.56 37.27 32.37
CA GLU A 864 -2.21 36.11 33.20
C GLU A 864 -1.28 35.12 32.47
N ARG A 865 -1.23 35.16 31.13
CA ARG A 865 -0.41 34.29 30.30
C ARG A 865 1.02 34.81 30.08
N LEU A 866 1.31 36.04 30.49
CA LEU A 866 2.59 36.72 30.21
C LEU A 866 3.83 36.04 30.84
N PRO A 867 3.79 35.45 32.06
CA PRO A 867 4.92 34.68 32.59
C PRO A 867 5.37 33.52 31.68
N TYR A 868 4.41 32.80 31.10
CA TYR A 868 4.67 31.68 30.18
C TYR A 868 5.26 32.19 28.85
N TYR A 869 4.67 33.25 28.29
CA TYR A 869 5.15 33.91 27.08
C TYR A 869 6.58 34.44 27.24
N GLY A 870 6.91 35.00 28.41
CA GLY A 870 8.22 35.57 28.70
C GLY A 870 9.39 34.62 28.43
N THR A 871 9.22 33.31 28.66
CA THR A 871 10.28 32.33 28.45
C THR A 871 10.60 32.11 26.97
N GLN A 872 9.57 32.11 26.12
CA GLN A 872 9.74 31.98 24.67
C GLN A 872 10.17 33.30 24.04
N LEU A 873 9.62 34.42 24.52
CA LEU A 873 10.01 35.77 24.11
C LEU A 873 11.48 36.05 24.37
N LYS A 874 12.04 35.55 25.48
CA LYS A 874 13.48 35.62 25.77
C LYS A 874 14.31 34.91 24.71
N LYS A 875 13.88 33.73 24.24
CA LYS A 875 14.55 32.99 23.14
C LYS A 875 14.45 33.76 21.83
N TYR A 876 13.30 34.37 21.54
CA TYR A 876 13.07 35.18 20.34
C TYR A 876 13.88 36.50 20.35
N ALA A 877 14.04 37.11 21.53
CA ALA A 877 14.76 38.36 21.72
C ALA A 877 16.29 38.19 21.61
N LYS A 878 16.85 37.06 22.06
CA LYS A 878 18.30 36.85 22.19
C LYS A 878 19.09 37.02 20.87
N PRO A 879 18.65 36.52 19.71
CA PRO A 879 19.35 36.80 18.45
C PRO A 879 19.37 38.28 18.07
N LYS A 880 18.34 39.04 18.48
CA LYS A 880 18.18 40.47 18.16
C LYS A 880 19.04 41.39 19.03
N THR A 881 19.82 40.85 19.99
CA THR A 881 20.75 41.64 20.81
C THR A 881 22.13 41.80 20.17
N TYR A 882 22.46 41.04 19.13
CA TYR A 882 23.73 41.17 18.38
C TYR A 882 23.57 42.19 17.24
N ASP A 883 24.66 42.83 16.81
CA ASP A 883 24.66 43.72 15.66
C ASP A 883 24.84 42.88 14.38
N GLU A 884 24.02 43.12 13.34
CA GLU A 884 24.16 42.47 12.04
C GLU A 884 25.54 42.82 11.46
N LYS A 885 26.46 41.84 11.39
CA LYS A 885 27.68 41.99 10.62
C LYS A 885 27.29 42.08 9.15
N THR A 886 27.55 43.23 8.54
CA THR A 886 27.52 43.44 7.08
C THR A 886 28.39 42.39 6.40
N SER A 887 27.74 41.40 5.79
CA SER A 887 28.39 40.37 4.99
C SER A 887 28.85 41.01 3.67
N THR A 888 30.10 41.47 3.65
CA THR A 888 30.80 41.82 2.41
C THR A 888 31.34 40.51 1.82
N ILE A 889 30.73 40.06 0.73
CA ILE A 889 31.28 38.98 -0.10
C ILE A 889 32.45 39.58 -0.89
N PRO A 890 33.68 39.03 -0.81
CA PRO A 890 34.73 39.38 -1.74
C PRO A 890 34.46 38.66 -3.07
N GLU A 891 34.25 39.43 -4.13
CA GLU A 891 34.38 38.95 -5.51
C GLU A 891 35.81 38.43 -5.73
N TYR A 892 35.93 37.16 -6.14
CA TYR A 892 37.09 36.68 -6.88
C TYR A 892 36.60 36.13 -8.22
N SER A 893 37.22 36.68 -9.25
CA SER A 893 37.08 36.48 -10.70
C SER A 893 37.03 35.04 -11.19
#